data_AF-A0A520XD25-F1
#
_entry.id   AF-A0A520XD25-F1
#
_cell.length_a   1.000
_cell.length_b   1.000
_cell.length_c   1.000
_cell.angle_alpha   90.00
_cell.angle_beta   90.00
_cell.angle_gamma   90.00
#
_symmetry.space_group_name_H-M   'P 1'
#
loop_
_entity.id
_entity.type
_entity.pdbx_description
1 polymer ?
#
loop_
_entity_poly.entity_id
_entity_poly.type
_entity_poly.pdbx_seq_one_letter_code
_entity_poly.pdbx_strand_id
1 'polypeptide(L)'
;MRYSLMAVVAVVLVSACQQAPEEQDDILVVRCGAVIDGLADDALGPTTVLIRNGRIEQLLSIHAPAAEDAEVLNLTEYVCLPGLIDTHTHLALKHDDSSDLTIYYRRSMAETMAITLKNAGITLQAGFTTVRNVGDYFPEAILEARENIAQGEAPGPRIQTAGSYLTIPGGGGDLVVPGRDESDIPAGIRIGVARGPEQFAAATQRVLDNGADIIKIIASGAVFAYGGVPGSPEMTPEEIAAVVDVAHANGVKVTAHAHGAQSIKDAILAGVDSIEHASLGDDEAIALAVEHGVAFSMDVYNGTFTAEVGEELGYPEEFMRKNDETTEAQRVVFEKAYAAGVPILYGTDAGVLPHGLNARQFEVMVRRGMTPMDAIRSATSLAAEHMGLSADVGAIEPGRYGDIIAVKVNPLDDITTLQDVPVVIKGGNIVKQITKKKKQFADIVYHTGKIYTVNAERPWAQAVAIRNGTIEFVGSDDEVRAHIGPDTTAHDLRGRLMLPGFQDAHVHPLYAGLEALSCYLGEAETVDHYRSVIPDCVARSEDSEWITGGGWSMAAFGPGAKASKDILDELAPDHAVYLTSADGHSGWANSRALEIAGVTQDTPDPVDGFIDRDPETGESIGSLQEGAMRLVAKHVPAPTFEERLAALEYARDLMHSVGITSLQKAYAEEPELEVYEHLDKMGKLNLRVVAALLWDAEGPDGQIAAMKALRERYTQGNLSATSVKIFVDGVMENYTAVMLEPYLVDSGTSGTPMIEPTEMVEVVSNLAAEGFQVHFHALGDGAARLALDAVEEANQRHGDADLRHHLSHLQVVHPDDHARFAELGAVANFQPVWAYADEYVVDLTLPFISAETARWMYPIKSVLDAGGKVAFGSDWSVSTVDPMPQIETAVTRVDADTHATEVLNPEQRITVAQAVEAFTMGSAYVNHQDDVTGSIEVGKFADLVVLDQNIFEIDAEQISETKAVLTLFGGKPVHGSPAEL
;
A
#
# COMPACT_ATOMS: atom_id res chain seq x y z
N MET A 1 -25.33 58.70 -21.61
CA MET A 1 -26.59 59.31 -21.10
C MET A 1 -27.62 58.19 -20.99
N ARG A 2 -27.76 57.63 -19.77
CA ARG A 2 -28.96 57.08 -19.10
C ARG A 2 -30.01 56.16 -19.80
N TYR A 3 -30.22 55.00 -19.13
CA TYR A 3 -31.44 54.20 -18.87
C TYR A 3 -31.95 53.18 -19.91
N SER A 4 -31.93 51.87 -19.63
CA SER A 4 -32.73 51.03 -18.68
C SER A 4 -34.13 50.70 -19.21
N LEU A 5 -34.37 49.40 -19.46
CA LEU A 5 -35.68 48.81 -19.77
C LEU A 5 -36.02 47.78 -18.69
N MET A 6 -37.22 47.91 -18.12
CA MET A 6 -37.82 46.98 -17.17
C MET A 6 -39.07 46.40 -17.85
N ALA A 7 -39.23 45.08 -17.87
CA ALA A 7 -40.49 44.44 -18.26
C ALA A 7 -40.72 43.21 -17.38
N VAL A 8 -41.89 43.21 -16.75
CA VAL A 8 -42.44 42.22 -15.81
C VAL A 8 -43.09 41.09 -16.61
N VAL A 9 -42.90 39.83 -16.18
CA VAL A 9 -43.74 38.69 -16.58
C VAL A 9 -44.18 37.94 -15.33
N ALA A 10 -45.50 37.76 -15.22
CA ALA A 10 -46.17 37.01 -14.16
C ALA A 10 -46.12 35.50 -14.45
N VAL A 11 -45.86 34.68 -13.42
CA VAL A 11 -45.95 33.22 -13.48
C VAL A 11 -47.02 32.73 -12.49
N VAL A 12 -47.85 31.82 -12.99
CA VAL A 12 -48.98 31.17 -12.31
C VAL A 12 -48.44 30.14 -11.30
N LEU A 13 -48.87 30.26 -10.03
CA LEU A 13 -48.60 29.29 -8.96
C LEU A 13 -49.54 28.10 -9.06
N VAL A 14 -48.99 26.90 -9.26
CA VAL A 14 -49.67 25.62 -9.02
C VAL A 14 -49.24 25.15 -7.63
N SER A 15 -50.18 25.15 -6.68
CA SER A 15 -49.96 24.58 -5.34
C SER A 15 -49.85 23.05 -5.44
N ALA A 16 -48.63 22.54 -5.40
CA ALA A 16 -48.35 21.19 -4.93
C ALA A 16 -48.15 21.26 -3.41
N CYS A 17 -49.03 20.63 -2.64
CA CYS A 17 -48.75 20.31 -1.24
C CYS A 17 -47.61 19.27 -1.22
N GLN A 18 -46.37 19.73 -1.14
CA GLN A 18 -45.29 18.91 -0.61
C GLN A 18 -45.55 18.77 0.89
N GLN A 19 -45.85 17.55 1.34
CA GLN A 19 -45.66 17.20 2.74
C GLN A 19 -44.17 17.44 3.04
N ALA A 20 -43.89 18.24 4.08
CA ALA A 20 -42.56 18.28 4.66
C ALA A 20 -42.15 16.85 5.03
N PRO A 21 -40.87 16.47 4.87
CA PRO A 21 -40.39 15.22 5.45
C PRO A 21 -40.72 15.24 6.93
N GLU A 22 -41.31 14.17 7.46
CA GLU A 22 -41.39 13.98 8.92
C GLU A 22 -39.95 13.96 9.45
N GLU A 23 -39.57 14.96 10.26
CA GLU A 23 -38.36 14.86 11.09
C GLU A 23 -38.53 13.64 11.99
N GLN A 24 -37.78 12.59 11.70
CA GLN A 24 -37.68 11.45 12.58
C GLN A 24 -36.92 11.91 13.84
N ASP A 25 -37.58 11.87 15.00
CA ASP A 25 -36.95 12.21 16.27
C ASP A 25 -35.82 11.19 16.55
N ASP A 26 -34.57 11.62 16.44
CA ASP A 26 -33.40 10.77 16.75
C ASP A 26 -33.25 10.69 18.27
N ILE A 27 -33.54 9.51 18.83
CA ILE A 27 -33.49 9.25 20.27
C ILE A 27 -32.48 8.14 20.57
N LEU A 28 -31.46 8.46 21.36
CA LEU A 28 -30.49 7.51 21.92
C LEU A 28 -30.62 7.43 23.45
N VAL A 29 -30.75 6.22 23.98
CA VAL A 29 -30.80 5.91 25.41
C VAL A 29 -29.50 5.21 25.82
N VAL A 30 -28.66 5.87 26.60
CA VAL A 30 -27.37 5.32 27.08
C VAL A 30 -27.50 4.88 28.54
N ARG A 31 -27.34 3.58 28.82
CA ARG A 31 -27.43 3.02 30.18
C ARG A 31 -26.03 2.79 30.77
N CYS A 32 -25.57 3.70 31.61
CA CYS A 32 -24.23 3.66 32.22
C CYS A 32 -24.22 2.92 33.56
N GLY A 33 -23.16 2.15 33.83
CA GLY A 33 -22.93 1.48 35.12
C GLY A 33 -22.60 2.47 36.25
N ALA A 34 -21.87 3.53 35.90
CA ALA A 34 -21.64 4.72 36.70
C ALA A 34 -21.44 5.92 35.76
N VAL A 35 -21.61 7.14 36.26
CA VAL A 35 -21.39 8.37 35.49
C VAL A 35 -20.49 9.31 36.29
N ILE A 36 -19.33 9.66 35.75
CA ILE A 36 -18.62 10.87 36.16
C ILE A 36 -19.22 11.97 35.30
N ASP A 37 -19.96 12.90 35.89
CA ASP A 37 -20.72 13.90 35.12
C ASP A 37 -19.87 15.10 34.67
N GLY A 38 -18.63 15.20 35.15
CA GLY A 38 -17.72 16.33 34.91
C GLY A 38 -17.94 17.52 35.86
N LEU A 39 -18.92 17.45 36.78
CA LEU A 39 -19.28 18.54 37.70
C LEU A 39 -19.11 18.13 39.16
N ALA A 40 -19.65 16.99 39.59
CA ALA A 40 -19.57 16.51 40.95
C ALA A 40 -18.18 15.94 41.31
N ASP A 41 -17.83 15.94 42.60
CA ASP A 41 -16.55 15.37 43.08
C ASP A 41 -16.55 13.83 43.05
N ASP A 42 -17.72 13.22 43.11
CA ASP A 42 -17.92 11.77 43.13
C ASP A 42 -18.69 11.31 41.89
N ALA A 43 -18.41 10.09 41.43
CA ALA A 43 -19.19 9.46 40.36
C ALA A 43 -20.63 9.18 40.83
N LEU A 44 -21.60 9.49 39.98
CA LEU A 44 -22.98 9.06 40.12
C LEU A 44 -23.06 7.53 39.94
N GLY A 45 -24.02 6.90 40.63
CA GLY A 45 -24.33 5.49 40.45
C GLY A 45 -24.94 5.16 39.07
N PRO A 46 -25.49 3.94 38.90
CA PRO A 46 -26.08 3.52 37.64
C PRO A 46 -27.15 4.48 37.11
N THR A 47 -26.92 5.04 35.93
CA THR A 47 -27.69 6.17 35.37
C THR A 47 -28.02 5.90 33.90
N THR A 48 -29.21 6.28 33.47
CA THR A 48 -29.64 6.30 32.07
C THR A 48 -29.64 7.73 31.55
N VAL A 49 -28.90 7.98 30.47
CA VAL A 49 -28.84 9.26 29.77
C VAL A 49 -29.73 9.18 28.54
N LEU A 50 -30.75 10.05 28.48
CA LEU A 50 -31.59 10.19 27.29
C LEU A 50 -31.06 11.33 26.43
N ILE A 51 -30.71 11.03 25.18
CA ILE A 51 -30.25 11.99 24.19
C ILE A 51 -31.31 12.08 23.10
N ARG A 52 -31.79 13.28 22.79
CA ARG A 52 -32.75 13.56 21.73
C ARG A 52 -32.18 14.65 20.82
N ASN A 53 -32.20 14.42 19.51
CA ASN A 53 -31.72 15.38 18.51
C ASN A 53 -30.32 15.91 18.86
N GLY A 54 -29.46 14.97 19.29
CA GLY A 54 -28.08 15.18 19.68
C GLY A 54 -27.81 15.90 21.02
N ARG A 55 -28.83 16.26 21.80
CA ARG A 55 -28.68 16.87 23.13
C ARG A 55 -29.24 15.98 24.24
N ILE A 56 -28.60 16.03 25.41
CA ILE A 56 -29.05 15.34 26.62
C ILE A 56 -30.36 15.97 27.06
N GLU A 57 -31.44 15.19 27.05
CA GLU A 57 -32.77 15.62 27.47
C GLU A 57 -32.95 15.45 28.99
N GLN A 58 -32.52 14.31 29.53
CA GLN A 58 -32.68 13.98 30.95
C GLN A 58 -31.75 12.84 31.41
N LEU A 59 -31.50 12.81 32.72
CA LEU A 59 -30.85 11.72 33.42
C LEU A 59 -31.87 10.98 34.29
N LEU A 60 -31.92 9.65 34.17
CA LEU A 60 -32.87 8.78 34.85
C LEU A 60 -32.15 7.66 35.61
N SER A 61 -32.82 7.03 36.58
CA SER A 61 -32.30 5.79 37.17
C SER A 61 -32.43 4.60 36.19
N ILE A 62 -31.54 3.61 36.29
CA ILE A 62 -31.33 2.48 35.35
C ILE A 62 -32.57 1.63 34.97
N HIS A 63 -33.73 1.81 35.62
CA HIS A 63 -34.96 1.02 35.39
C HIS A 63 -36.04 1.75 34.57
N ALA A 64 -35.74 2.90 33.95
CA ALA A 64 -36.71 3.57 33.09
C ALA A 64 -36.98 2.75 31.81
N PRO A 65 -38.25 2.44 31.48
CA PRO A 65 -38.59 1.80 30.21
C PRO A 65 -38.20 2.73 29.04
N ALA A 66 -37.53 2.17 28.03
CA ALA A 66 -37.27 2.89 26.78
C ALA A 66 -38.57 3.03 25.99
N ALA A 67 -38.75 4.13 25.25
CA ALA A 67 -39.83 4.26 24.27
C ALA A 67 -39.68 3.18 23.18
N GLU A 68 -40.77 2.73 22.57
CA GLU A 68 -40.78 1.60 21.61
C GLU A 68 -39.86 1.83 20.39
N ASP A 69 -39.48 3.07 20.08
CA ASP A 69 -38.70 3.46 18.90
C ASP A 69 -37.29 4.02 19.19
N ALA A 70 -36.78 3.96 20.43
CA ALA A 70 -35.49 4.56 20.79
C ALA A 70 -34.31 3.56 20.67
N GLU A 71 -33.17 3.99 20.11
CA GLU A 71 -31.93 3.20 20.15
C GLU A 71 -31.42 3.10 21.59
N VAL A 72 -31.10 1.90 22.07
CA VAL A 72 -30.63 1.68 23.45
C VAL A 72 -29.20 1.16 23.46
N LEU A 73 -28.27 1.99 23.93
CA LEU A 73 -26.88 1.64 24.15
C LEU A 73 -26.65 1.20 25.60
N ASN A 74 -26.41 -0.10 25.80
CA ASN A 74 -26.18 -0.67 27.12
C ASN A 74 -24.70 -0.64 27.51
N LEU A 75 -24.35 0.23 28.44
CA LEU A 75 -23.00 0.44 29.01
C LEU A 75 -22.97 0.17 30.52
N THR A 76 -23.80 -0.75 31.03
CA THR A 76 -23.89 -1.03 32.47
C THR A 76 -22.60 -1.60 33.07
N GLU A 77 -21.68 -2.10 32.23
CA GLU A 77 -20.33 -2.52 32.63
C GLU A 77 -19.28 -1.40 32.55
N TYR A 78 -19.68 -0.17 32.19
CA TYR A 78 -18.77 0.94 31.94
C TYR A 78 -19.06 2.13 32.86
N VAL A 79 -18.02 2.93 33.09
CA VAL A 79 -18.10 4.27 33.65
C VAL A 79 -18.16 5.26 32.49
N CYS A 80 -19.24 6.03 32.40
CA CYS A 80 -19.41 7.06 31.39
C CYS A 80 -18.88 8.41 31.90
N LEU A 81 -18.28 9.18 31.00
CA LEU A 81 -17.76 10.54 31.23
C LEU A 81 -18.17 11.46 30.08
N PRO A 82 -18.17 12.80 30.25
CA PRO A 82 -18.33 13.71 29.12
C PRO A 82 -17.22 13.45 28.10
N GLY A 83 -17.50 13.71 26.82
CA GLY A 83 -16.47 13.75 25.79
C GLY A 83 -15.30 14.64 26.21
N LEU A 84 -14.07 14.17 26.02
CA LEU A 84 -12.89 14.89 26.44
C LEU A 84 -12.63 16.10 25.54
N ILE A 85 -11.95 17.09 26.10
CA ILE A 85 -11.61 18.35 25.47
C ILE A 85 -10.10 18.55 25.54
N ASP A 86 -9.49 18.79 24.39
CA ASP A 86 -8.07 19.16 24.28
C ASP A 86 -7.97 20.65 23.91
N THR A 87 -7.44 21.48 24.80
CA THR A 87 -7.36 22.93 24.59
C THR A 87 -6.12 23.38 23.82
N HIS A 88 -5.24 22.45 23.40
CA HIS A 88 -4.05 22.79 22.61
C HIS A 88 -3.71 21.68 21.60
N THR A 89 -4.12 21.90 20.36
CA THR A 89 -3.83 20.98 19.23
C THR A 89 -3.49 21.77 17.97
N HIS A 90 -2.89 21.06 17.00
CA HIS A 90 -2.53 21.53 15.66
C HIS A 90 -2.84 20.45 14.62
N LEU A 91 -4.11 20.35 14.23
CA LEU A 91 -4.66 19.28 13.40
C LEU A 91 -4.02 19.18 12.00
N ALA A 92 -3.50 20.27 11.43
CA ALA A 92 -2.88 20.23 10.11
C ALA A 92 -1.39 19.82 10.13
N LEU A 93 -0.82 19.63 11.32
CA LEU A 93 0.59 19.28 11.49
C LEU A 93 0.78 17.79 11.73
N LYS A 94 1.96 17.29 11.40
CA LYS A 94 2.41 15.95 11.78
C LYS A 94 3.67 16.07 12.62
N HIS A 95 3.80 15.19 13.61
CA HIS A 95 4.98 15.16 14.48
C HIS A 95 6.30 15.10 13.70
N ASP A 96 6.37 14.27 12.66
CA ASP A 96 7.56 14.11 11.81
C ASP A 96 7.91 15.36 10.98
N ASP A 97 7.01 16.35 10.84
CA ASP A 97 7.29 17.61 10.16
C ASP A 97 8.37 18.43 10.90
N SER A 98 8.58 18.20 12.19
CA SER A 98 9.64 18.87 12.97
C SER A 98 11.06 18.53 12.52
N SER A 99 11.25 17.48 11.71
CA SER A 99 12.53 17.13 11.07
C SER A 99 12.88 18.05 9.90
N ASP A 100 11.88 18.54 9.16
CA ASP A 100 12.02 19.43 8.01
C ASP A 100 10.84 20.41 7.92
N LEU A 101 10.99 21.56 8.56
CA LEU A 101 9.98 22.63 8.53
C LEU A 101 9.77 23.23 7.12
N THR A 102 10.64 22.95 6.14
CA THR A 102 10.42 23.43 4.75
C THR A 102 9.30 22.70 4.04
N ILE A 103 8.80 21.59 4.62
CA ILE A 103 7.64 20.87 4.08
C ILE A 103 6.42 21.79 3.92
N TYR A 104 6.24 22.75 4.84
CA TYR A 104 5.11 23.67 4.77
C TYR A 104 5.21 24.69 3.63
N TYR A 105 6.39 24.89 3.04
CA TYR A 105 6.53 25.76 1.85
C TYR A 105 5.94 25.11 0.59
N ARG A 106 5.90 23.78 0.58
CA ARG A 106 5.55 22.97 -0.61
C ARG A 106 4.27 22.15 -0.44
N ARG A 107 3.76 22.00 0.78
CA ARG A 107 2.54 21.24 1.06
C ARG A 107 1.32 21.90 0.41
N SER A 108 0.56 21.12 -0.34
CA SER A 108 -0.64 21.61 -1.02
C SER A 108 -1.84 21.67 -0.06
N MET A 109 -2.82 22.52 -0.38
CA MET A 109 -4.09 22.61 0.38
C MET A 109 -4.80 21.25 0.48
N ALA A 110 -4.81 20.46 -0.61
CA ALA A 110 -5.45 19.15 -0.64
C ALA A 110 -4.75 18.15 0.31
N GLU A 111 -3.42 18.17 0.34
CA GLU A 111 -2.63 17.35 1.25
C GLU A 111 -2.85 17.77 2.71
N THR A 112 -2.79 19.07 3.00
CA THR A 112 -3.08 19.63 4.33
C THR A 112 -4.48 19.25 4.81
N MET A 113 -5.48 19.34 3.94
CA MET A 113 -6.86 18.96 4.28
C MET A 113 -6.99 17.47 4.61
N ALA A 114 -6.34 16.60 3.82
CA ALA A 114 -6.32 15.17 4.09
C ALA A 114 -5.67 14.85 5.45
N ILE A 115 -4.56 15.52 5.79
CA ILE A 115 -3.91 15.40 7.11
C ILE A 115 -4.84 15.88 8.21
N THR A 116 -5.44 17.06 8.03
CA THR A 116 -6.34 17.69 9.01
C THR A 116 -7.52 16.78 9.36
N LEU A 117 -8.22 16.25 8.35
CA LEU A 117 -9.37 15.37 8.54
C LEU A 117 -8.95 14.02 9.15
N LYS A 118 -7.80 13.48 8.76
CA LYS A 118 -7.26 12.24 9.34
C LYS A 118 -6.96 12.44 10.83
N ASN A 119 -6.23 13.48 11.18
CA ASN A 119 -5.88 13.80 12.58
C ASN A 119 -7.12 14.08 13.42
N ALA A 120 -8.09 14.84 12.88
CA ALA A 120 -9.38 15.09 13.53
C ALA A 120 -10.15 13.78 13.81
N GLY A 121 -10.22 12.87 12.83
CA GLY A 121 -10.83 11.56 13.00
C GLY A 121 -10.13 10.72 14.07
N ILE A 122 -8.80 10.68 14.09
CA ILE A 122 -8.01 9.94 15.09
C ILE A 122 -8.24 10.51 16.50
N THR A 123 -8.19 11.83 16.66
CA THR A 123 -8.44 12.49 17.96
C THR A 123 -9.85 12.22 18.48
N LEU A 124 -10.86 12.24 17.60
CA LEU A 124 -12.22 11.87 17.97
C LEU A 124 -12.30 10.41 18.46
N GLN A 125 -11.67 9.49 17.73
CA GLN A 125 -11.64 8.06 18.09
C GLN A 125 -10.87 7.79 19.41
N ALA A 126 -10.00 8.70 19.83
CA ALA A 126 -9.32 8.65 21.12
C ALA A 126 -10.19 9.17 22.29
N GLY A 127 -11.39 9.66 22.03
CA GLY A 127 -12.35 10.12 23.04
C GLY A 127 -12.42 11.64 23.22
N PHE A 128 -11.65 12.41 22.44
CA PHE A 128 -11.70 13.87 22.46
C PHE A 128 -12.76 14.35 21.47
N THR A 129 -13.93 14.72 21.97
CA THR A 129 -15.07 15.13 21.10
C THR A 129 -15.06 16.63 20.80
N THR A 130 -14.23 17.41 21.49
CA THR A 130 -14.02 18.84 21.26
C THR A 130 -12.53 19.14 21.34
N VAL A 131 -12.03 20.03 20.49
CA VAL A 131 -10.65 20.50 20.52
C VAL A 131 -10.58 22.00 20.29
N ARG A 132 -9.53 22.61 20.83
CA ARG A 132 -9.07 23.94 20.46
C ARG A 132 -7.80 23.82 19.63
N ASN A 133 -7.88 24.24 18.37
CA ASN A 133 -6.76 24.27 17.44
C ASN A 133 -6.09 25.65 17.51
N VAL A 134 -4.98 25.76 18.25
CA VAL A 134 -4.45 27.07 18.70
C VAL A 134 -3.32 27.59 17.81
N GLY A 135 -3.61 27.73 16.53
CA GLY A 135 -2.75 28.35 15.53
C GLY A 135 -2.31 27.34 14.47
N ASP A 136 -2.26 27.75 13.21
CA ASP A 136 -1.82 26.90 12.11
C ASP A 136 -1.16 27.72 11.00
N TYR A 137 -0.29 27.08 10.21
CA TYR A 137 0.25 27.66 8.98
C TYR A 137 -0.75 27.61 7.84
N PHE A 138 -1.78 26.74 7.94
CA PHE A 138 -2.86 26.58 6.95
C PHE A 138 -4.23 26.77 7.60
N PRO A 139 -4.55 27.98 8.09
CA PRO A 139 -5.79 28.24 8.81
C PRO A 139 -7.05 27.93 7.98
N GLU A 140 -6.99 28.07 6.66
CA GLU A 140 -8.11 27.76 5.77
C GLU A 140 -8.49 26.28 5.82
N ALA A 141 -7.52 25.38 5.92
CA ALA A 141 -7.78 23.95 5.98
C ALA A 141 -8.51 23.57 7.29
N ILE A 142 -8.16 24.23 8.40
CA ILE A 142 -8.83 24.03 9.69
C ILE A 142 -10.28 24.54 9.64
N LEU A 143 -10.51 25.70 9.03
CA LEU A 143 -11.85 26.27 8.88
C LEU A 143 -12.74 25.37 8.00
N GLU A 144 -12.22 24.91 6.86
CA GLU A 144 -12.96 24.00 5.97
C GLU A 144 -13.23 22.65 6.66
N ALA A 145 -12.25 22.10 7.38
CA ALA A 145 -12.43 20.88 8.16
C ALA A 145 -13.50 21.04 9.26
N ARG A 146 -13.52 22.19 9.96
CA ARG A 146 -14.55 22.52 10.96
C ARG A 146 -15.94 22.49 10.35
N GLU A 147 -16.15 23.10 9.18
CA GLU A 147 -17.44 23.11 8.50
C GLU A 147 -17.86 21.71 8.04
N ASN A 148 -16.96 20.95 7.41
CA ASN A 148 -17.23 19.59 6.96
C ASN A 148 -17.63 18.68 8.14
N ILE A 149 -16.95 18.81 9.28
CA ILE A 149 -17.28 18.06 10.49
C ILE A 149 -18.59 18.52 11.11
N ALA A 150 -18.88 19.82 11.12
CA ALA A 150 -20.13 20.37 11.65
C ALA A 150 -21.36 19.92 10.83
N GLN A 151 -21.19 19.77 9.52
CA GLN A 151 -22.22 19.30 8.59
C GLN A 151 -22.34 17.76 8.55
N GLY A 152 -21.45 17.03 9.23
CA GLY A 152 -21.43 15.57 9.24
C GLY A 152 -20.84 14.94 7.98
N GLU A 153 -20.19 15.73 7.12
CA GLU A 153 -19.52 15.26 5.89
C GLU A 153 -18.17 14.59 6.19
N ALA A 154 -17.58 14.84 7.36
CA ALA A 154 -16.37 14.18 7.83
C ALA A 154 -16.41 13.88 9.34
N PRO A 155 -15.79 12.78 9.80
CA PRO A 155 -15.65 12.51 11.23
C PRO A 155 -14.58 13.41 11.85
N GLY A 156 -14.86 13.97 13.03
CA GLY A 156 -13.87 14.69 13.84
C GLY A 156 -14.50 15.36 15.07
N PRO A 157 -13.71 15.94 15.98
CA PRO A 157 -14.21 16.70 17.12
C PRO A 157 -14.92 18.00 16.70
N ARG A 158 -15.59 18.67 17.63
CA ARG A 158 -15.96 20.08 17.48
C ARG A 158 -14.69 20.90 17.57
N ILE A 159 -14.47 21.83 16.64
CA ILE A 159 -13.22 22.59 16.54
C ILE A 159 -13.50 24.05 16.89
N GLN A 160 -12.81 24.57 17.92
CA GLN A 160 -12.58 26.00 18.12
C GLN A 160 -11.20 26.33 17.55
N THR A 161 -11.08 27.25 16.59
CA THR A 161 -9.77 27.53 15.95
C THR A 161 -9.26 28.94 16.23
N ALA A 162 -7.94 29.08 16.37
CA ALA A 162 -7.27 30.37 16.44
C ALA A 162 -6.96 30.98 15.07
N GLY A 163 -7.16 30.23 13.98
CA GLY A 163 -6.66 30.62 12.67
C GLY A 163 -5.12 30.69 12.66
N SER A 164 -4.56 31.78 12.15
CA SER A 164 -3.10 31.99 12.10
C SER A 164 -2.50 32.37 13.45
N TYR A 165 -1.22 32.04 13.65
CA TYR A 165 -0.43 32.61 14.73
C TYR A 165 -0.25 34.13 14.56
N LEU A 166 -0.39 34.89 15.64
CA LEU A 166 0.11 36.26 15.71
C LEU A 166 1.51 36.27 16.33
N THR A 167 2.50 36.68 15.55
CA THR A 167 3.92 36.56 15.89
C THR A 167 4.72 37.73 15.32
N ILE A 168 5.91 37.98 15.85
CA ILE A 168 6.85 38.94 15.26
C ILE A 168 7.58 38.32 14.05
N PRO A 169 8.15 39.14 13.14
CA PRO A 169 9.06 38.65 12.11
C PRO A 169 10.25 37.89 12.73
N GLY A 170 10.46 36.66 12.28
CA GLY A 170 11.48 35.73 12.80
C GLY A 170 11.22 35.19 14.22
N GLY A 171 10.02 35.39 14.77
CA GLY A 171 9.60 34.84 16.06
C GLY A 171 9.16 33.38 16.00
N GLY A 172 8.77 32.81 17.14
CA GLY A 172 8.46 31.38 17.30
C GLY A 172 7.28 30.86 16.46
N GLY A 173 6.40 31.74 15.99
CA GLY A 173 5.33 31.38 15.05
C GLY A 173 5.62 31.73 13.59
N ASP A 174 6.76 32.35 13.29
CA ASP A 174 7.17 32.69 11.92
C ASP A 174 8.00 31.55 11.34
N LEU A 175 7.69 31.14 10.12
CA LEU A 175 8.29 29.96 9.52
C LEU A 175 9.58 30.31 8.77
N VAL A 176 10.60 30.77 9.51
CA VAL A 176 11.90 31.14 8.94
C VAL A 176 12.90 30.00 9.15
N VAL A 177 13.31 29.37 8.05
CA VAL A 177 14.28 28.24 8.06
C VAL A 177 15.69 28.72 7.64
N PRO A 178 16.75 28.43 8.41
CA PRO A 178 18.12 28.81 8.06
C PRO A 178 18.54 28.30 6.68
N GLY A 179 19.13 29.19 5.88
CA GLY A 179 19.61 28.86 4.53
C GLY A 179 18.54 28.87 3.43
N ARG A 180 17.30 29.24 3.75
CA ARG A 180 16.21 29.48 2.78
C ARG A 180 15.92 30.97 2.63
N ASP A 181 15.46 31.38 1.45
CA ASP A 181 15.06 32.77 1.22
C ASP A 181 13.65 33.00 1.80
N GLU A 182 13.44 34.09 2.53
CA GLU A 182 12.12 34.39 3.08
C GLU A 182 11.04 34.60 2.00
N SER A 183 11.44 34.93 0.77
CA SER A 183 10.52 35.02 -0.37
C SER A 183 9.98 33.67 -0.85
N ASP A 184 10.59 32.56 -0.41
CA ASP A 184 10.08 31.21 -0.66
C ASP A 184 8.88 30.86 0.25
N ILE A 185 8.66 31.61 1.33
CA ILE A 185 7.55 31.35 2.26
C ILE A 185 6.23 31.78 1.60
N PRO A 186 5.26 30.86 1.44
CA PRO A 186 3.95 31.21 0.89
C PRO A 186 3.29 32.36 1.65
N ALA A 187 2.77 33.35 0.91
CA ALA A 187 2.21 34.57 1.51
C ALA A 187 1.06 34.31 2.50
N GLY A 188 0.32 33.21 2.34
CA GLY A 188 -0.75 32.80 3.25
C GLY A 188 -0.26 32.41 4.65
N ILE A 189 0.97 31.92 4.78
CA ILE A 189 1.54 31.48 6.06
C ILE A 189 1.87 32.67 6.97
N ARG A 190 2.29 33.80 6.39
CA ARG A 190 2.78 34.98 7.14
C ARG A 190 1.70 36.05 7.39
N ILE A 191 0.42 35.70 7.32
CA ILE A 191 -0.69 36.67 7.49
C ILE A 191 -0.70 37.30 8.89
N GLY A 192 -0.31 36.55 9.92
CA GLY A 192 -0.27 37.03 11.30
C GLY A 192 1.10 37.57 11.76
N VAL A 193 2.07 37.69 10.85
CA VAL A 193 3.40 38.26 11.16
C VAL A 193 3.29 39.79 11.20
N ALA A 194 3.56 40.39 12.36
CA ALA A 194 3.38 41.82 12.58
C ALA A 194 4.43 42.41 13.54
N ARG A 195 4.65 43.72 13.48
CA ARG A 195 5.48 44.44 14.45
C ARG A 195 4.87 45.78 14.84
N GLY A 196 4.82 46.04 16.14
CA GLY A 196 4.23 47.23 16.73
C GLY A 196 2.72 47.10 16.97
N PRO A 197 2.18 47.84 17.95
CA PRO A 197 0.78 47.73 18.37
C PRO A 197 -0.25 47.89 17.24
N GLU A 198 -0.05 48.85 16.34
CA GLU A 198 -0.98 49.11 15.23
C GLU A 198 -1.07 47.95 14.24
N GLN A 199 0.06 47.30 13.93
CA GLN A 199 0.09 46.17 13.00
C GLN A 199 -0.52 44.92 13.65
N PHE A 200 -0.24 44.68 14.93
CA PHE A 200 -0.85 43.58 15.66
C PHE A 200 -2.37 43.75 15.80
N ALA A 201 -2.85 44.96 16.08
CA ALA A 201 -4.28 45.25 16.08
C ALA A 201 -4.92 44.94 14.72
N ALA A 202 -4.29 45.38 13.61
CA ALA A 202 -4.77 45.12 12.26
C ALA A 202 -4.70 43.63 11.86
N ALA A 203 -3.65 42.90 12.27
CA ALA A 203 -3.50 41.48 12.04
C ALA A 203 -4.56 40.69 12.84
N THR A 204 -4.80 41.07 14.09
CA THR A 204 -5.85 40.48 14.95
C THR A 204 -7.22 40.62 14.30
N GLN A 205 -7.58 41.83 13.83
CA GLN A 205 -8.84 42.03 13.14
C GLN A 205 -8.96 41.16 11.89
N ARG A 206 -7.87 40.98 11.14
CA ARG A 206 -7.87 40.13 9.94
C ARG A 206 -8.06 38.64 10.26
N VAL A 207 -7.43 38.15 11.32
CA VAL A 207 -7.60 36.76 11.79
C VAL A 207 -9.05 36.53 12.26
N LEU A 208 -9.65 37.51 12.95
CA LEU A 208 -11.07 37.49 13.32
C LEU A 208 -11.99 37.50 12.10
N ASP A 209 -11.73 38.39 11.13
CA ASP A 209 -12.51 38.48 9.89
C ASP A 209 -12.46 37.18 9.07
N ASN A 210 -11.39 36.40 9.22
CA ASN A 210 -11.21 35.07 8.61
C ASN A 210 -11.85 33.93 9.42
N GLY A 211 -12.60 34.21 10.49
CA GLY A 211 -13.42 33.22 11.18
C GLY A 211 -12.75 32.50 12.36
N ALA A 212 -11.72 33.09 12.96
CA ALA A 212 -11.13 32.62 14.20
C ALA A 212 -12.08 32.78 15.39
N ASP A 213 -12.16 31.74 16.22
CA ASP A 213 -13.01 31.66 17.42
C ASP A 213 -12.27 32.07 18.71
N ILE A 214 -10.94 32.08 18.65
CA ILE A 214 -9.98 32.50 19.69
C ILE A 214 -8.78 33.15 19.00
N ILE A 215 -7.98 33.93 19.71
CA ILE A 215 -6.71 34.45 19.18
C ILE A 215 -5.53 33.77 19.87
N LYS A 216 -4.52 33.39 19.07
CA LYS A 216 -3.24 32.86 19.56
C LYS A 216 -2.13 33.85 19.27
N ILE A 217 -1.39 34.23 20.31
CA ILE A 217 -0.17 35.02 20.19
C ILE A 217 1.07 34.19 20.58
N ILE A 218 2.22 34.54 20.01
CA ILE A 218 3.54 34.00 20.37
C ILE A 218 4.30 35.07 21.14
N ALA A 219 4.22 35.03 22.47
CA ALA A 219 4.75 36.08 23.35
C ALA A 219 6.21 35.86 23.79
N SER A 220 6.71 34.63 23.67
CA SER A 220 8.11 34.26 23.88
C SER A 220 8.63 33.39 22.74
N GLY A 221 9.94 33.17 22.70
CA GLY A 221 10.53 32.19 21.79
C GLY A 221 9.97 30.78 22.00
N ALA A 222 9.97 29.99 20.93
CA ALA A 222 9.44 28.63 20.91
C ALA A 222 10.55 27.57 20.89
N VAL A 223 10.20 26.34 21.30
CA VAL A 223 11.09 25.16 21.23
C VAL A 223 11.29 24.75 19.75
N PHE A 224 10.21 24.53 19.01
CA PHE A 224 10.22 24.11 17.60
C PHE A 224 10.25 25.28 16.61
N ALA A 225 11.17 26.21 16.83
CA ALA A 225 11.47 27.31 15.92
C ALA A 225 12.97 27.57 15.85
N TYR A 226 13.52 27.74 14.64
CA TYR A 226 14.94 28.02 14.47
C TYR A 226 15.32 29.37 15.08
N GLY A 227 16.38 29.40 15.88
CA GLY A 227 16.84 30.61 16.56
C GLY A 227 15.95 31.13 17.70
N GLY A 228 14.76 30.52 17.94
CA GLY A 228 13.89 30.88 19.06
C GLY A 228 14.56 30.61 20.41
N VAL A 229 14.31 31.44 21.42
CA VAL A 229 14.84 31.21 22.77
C VAL A 229 13.66 31.17 23.76
N PRO A 230 13.29 30.00 24.30
CA PRO A 230 12.09 29.86 25.15
C PRO A 230 11.94 30.90 26.26
N GLY A 231 13.05 31.25 26.93
CA GLY A 231 13.04 32.24 28.01
C GLY A 231 12.95 33.70 27.57
N SER A 232 13.07 34.02 26.28
CA SER A 232 13.18 35.38 25.77
C SER A 232 11.82 35.94 25.33
N PRO A 233 11.47 37.19 25.71
CA PRO A 233 10.29 37.86 25.19
C PRO A 233 10.39 38.16 23.68
N GLU A 234 9.30 37.92 22.97
CA GLU A 234 9.18 38.22 21.53
C GLU A 234 8.23 39.38 21.24
N MET A 235 7.15 39.51 22.01
CA MET A 235 6.23 40.64 21.92
C MET A 235 6.43 41.61 23.09
N THR A 236 6.22 42.90 22.87
CA THR A 236 6.18 43.89 23.94
C THR A 236 4.81 43.92 24.64
N PRO A 237 4.72 44.40 25.89
CA PRO A 237 3.43 44.54 26.58
C PRO A 237 2.39 45.34 25.78
N GLU A 238 2.82 46.39 25.07
CA GLU A 238 1.93 47.20 24.22
C GLU A 238 1.44 46.46 22.98
N GLU A 239 2.26 45.57 22.41
CA GLU A 239 1.87 44.71 21.29
C GLU A 239 0.84 43.68 21.75
N ILE A 240 1.06 43.05 22.92
CA ILE A 240 0.12 42.09 23.49
C ILE A 240 -1.21 42.78 23.83
N ALA A 241 -1.17 43.93 24.51
CA ALA A 241 -2.36 44.70 24.87
C ALA A 241 -3.18 45.09 23.62
N ALA A 242 -2.53 45.46 22.52
CA ALA A 242 -3.23 45.79 21.28
C ALA A 242 -3.98 44.59 20.66
N VAL A 243 -3.45 43.37 20.78
CA VAL A 243 -4.15 42.15 20.40
C VAL A 243 -5.36 41.91 21.31
N VAL A 244 -5.13 41.99 22.63
CA VAL A 244 -6.18 41.76 23.64
C VAL A 244 -7.33 42.75 23.47
N ASP A 245 -7.05 44.04 23.31
CA ASP A 245 -8.05 45.08 23.11
C ASP A 245 -8.95 44.79 21.90
N VAL A 246 -8.37 44.38 20.76
CA VAL A 246 -9.14 44.05 19.55
C VAL A 246 -9.94 42.77 19.72
N ALA A 247 -9.34 41.72 20.28
CA ALA A 247 -10.01 40.44 20.49
C ALA A 247 -11.20 40.60 21.46
N HIS A 248 -10.99 41.23 22.61
CA HIS A 248 -12.01 41.44 23.64
C HIS A 248 -13.12 42.39 23.18
N ALA A 249 -12.79 43.41 22.36
CA ALA A 249 -13.81 44.26 21.74
C ALA A 249 -14.75 43.49 20.80
N ASN A 250 -14.29 42.36 20.25
CA ASN A 250 -15.09 41.43 19.45
C ASN A 250 -15.67 40.26 20.27
N GLY A 251 -15.47 40.25 21.60
CA GLY A 251 -15.94 39.18 22.48
C GLY A 251 -15.16 37.87 22.33
N VAL A 252 -13.95 37.91 21.76
CA VAL A 252 -13.10 36.75 21.50
C VAL A 252 -11.95 36.71 22.51
N LYS A 253 -11.67 35.52 23.05
CA LYS A 253 -10.61 35.29 24.03
C LYS A 253 -9.22 35.26 23.38
N VAL A 254 -8.17 35.47 24.17
CA VAL A 254 -6.77 35.40 23.73
C VAL A 254 -6.00 34.35 24.55
N THR A 255 -5.26 33.49 23.87
CA THR A 255 -4.27 32.60 24.50
C THR A 255 -2.86 32.93 24.03
N ALA A 256 -1.88 32.84 24.93
CA ALA A 256 -0.48 33.15 24.63
C ALA A 256 0.42 31.93 24.77
N HIS A 257 1.16 31.60 23.71
CA HIS A 257 2.38 30.80 23.84
C HIS A 257 3.41 31.62 24.62
N ALA A 258 3.74 31.16 25.83
CA ALA A 258 4.75 31.81 26.67
C ALA A 258 5.47 30.77 27.54
N HIS A 259 6.74 30.51 27.23
CA HIS A 259 7.62 29.71 28.07
C HIS A 259 8.25 30.56 29.19
N GLY A 260 8.81 31.73 28.86
CA GLY A 260 9.56 32.58 29.80
C GLY A 260 8.69 33.35 30.81
N ALA A 261 9.14 33.42 32.07
CA ALA A 261 8.44 34.11 33.15
C ALA A 261 8.02 35.56 32.81
N GLN A 262 8.89 36.34 32.16
CA GLN A 262 8.56 37.74 31.83
C GLN A 262 7.40 37.82 30.83
N SER A 263 7.43 37.02 29.75
CA SER A 263 6.33 36.98 28.77
C SER A 263 5.02 36.50 29.38
N ILE A 264 5.07 35.54 30.31
CA ILE A 264 3.88 35.08 31.04
C ILE A 264 3.27 36.25 31.83
N LYS A 265 4.09 36.99 32.58
CA LYS A 265 3.64 38.15 33.36
C LYS A 265 3.10 39.26 32.47
N ASP A 266 3.81 39.61 31.40
CA ASP A 266 3.40 40.65 30.46
C ASP A 266 2.07 40.28 29.77
N ALA A 267 1.88 39.02 29.38
CA ALA A 267 0.64 38.55 28.79
C ALA A 267 -0.54 38.59 29.79
N ILE A 268 -0.35 38.12 31.03
CA ILE A 268 -1.37 38.17 32.08
C ILE A 268 -1.77 39.63 32.36
N LEU A 269 -0.79 40.52 32.52
CA LEU A 269 -1.04 41.94 32.81
C LEU A 269 -1.70 42.66 31.63
N ALA A 270 -1.46 42.21 30.40
CA ALA A 270 -2.12 42.70 29.21
C ALA A 270 -3.55 42.16 29.04
N GLY A 271 -3.94 41.13 29.79
CA GLY A 271 -5.32 40.62 29.86
C GLY A 271 -5.60 39.39 29.01
N VAL A 272 -4.61 38.55 28.69
CA VAL A 272 -4.89 37.26 28.03
C VAL A 272 -5.71 36.33 28.94
N ASP A 273 -6.48 35.43 28.33
CA ASP A 273 -7.40 34.52 29.03
C ASP A 273 -6.75 33.20 29.43
N SER A 274 -5.70 32.78 28.70
CA SER A 274 -4.91 31.60 29.03
C SER A 274 -3.45 31.71 28.56
N ILE A 275 -2.58 30.93 29.21
CA ILE A 275 -1.17 30.76 28.86
C ILE A 275 -0.92 29.31 28.47
N GLU A 276 -0.24 29.12 27.36
CA GLU A 276 0.19 27.83 26.86
C GLU A 276 1.63 27.55 27.30
N HIS A 277 1.90 26.28 27.62
CA HIS A 277 3.17 25.73 28.07
C HIS A 277 3.63 26.19 29.46
N ALA A 278 3.76 27.50 29.69
CA ALA A 278 4.22 28.12 30.95
C ALA A 278 5.54 27.53 31.51
N SER A 279 6.44 27.04 30.65
CA SER A 279 7.52 26.12 31.06
C SER A 279 8.52 26.68 32.07
N LEU A 280 8.79 27.98 32.03
CA LEU A 280 9.79 28.66 32.85
C LEU A 280 9.17 29.76 33.72
N GLY A 281 7.88 29.62 34.07
CA GLY A 281 7.18 30.53 34.96
C GLY A 281 7.80 30.60 36.36
N ASP A 282 7.85 31.80 36.94
CA ASP A 282 8.27 32.02 38.32
C ASP A 282 7.07 32.13 39.27
N ASP A 283 7.33 32.16 40.59
CA ASP A 283 6.27 32.21 41.59
C ASP A 283 5.43 33.51 41.48
N GLU A 284 5.98 34.59 40.92
CA GLU A 284 5.25 35.83 40.63
C GLU A 284 4.27 35.65 39.47
N ALA A 285 4.69 34.98 38.40
CA ALA A 285 3.83 34.65 37.26
C ALA A 285 2.65 33.76 37.68
N ILE A 286 2.90 32.77 38.54
CA ILE A 286 1.86 31.91 39.12
C ILE A 286 0.88 32.73 39.98
N ALA A 287 1.41 33.61 40.85
CA ALA A 287 0.58 34.48 41.69
C ALA A 287 -0.32 35.40 40.86
N LEU A 288 0.22 35.97 39.78
CA LEU A 288 -0.54 36.80 38.83
C LEU A 288 -1.62 35.99 38.11
N ALA A 289 -1.35 34.75 37.71
CA ALA A 289 -2.36 33.89 37.10
C ALA A 289 -3.55 33.65 38.04
N VAL A 290 -3.28 33.43 39.34
CA VAL A 290 -4.34 33.32 40.37
C VAL A 290 -5.07 34.65 40.56
N GLU A 291 -4.34 35.77 40.68
CA GLU A 291 -4.93 37.10 40.91
C GLU A 291 -5.87 37.51 39.77
N HIS A 292 -5.49 37.23 38.53
CA HIS A 292 -6.22 37.62 37.33
C HIS A 292 -7.16 36.54 36.78
N GLY A 293 -7.15 35.34 37.35
CA GLY A 293 -7.98 34.21 36.88
C GLY A 293 -7.56 33.68 35.51
N VAL A 294 -6.29 33.81 35.15
CA VAL A 294 -5.74 33.31 33.87
C VAL A 294 -5.40 31.84 34.00
N ALA A 295 -5.86 31.02 33.06
CA ALA A 295 -5.63 29.58 33.08
C ALA A 295 -4.31 29.18 32.42
N PHE A 296 -3.71 28.09 32.88
CA PHE A 296 -2.53 27.48 32.25
C PHE A 296 -2.92 26.19 31.52
N SER A 297 -2.58 26.09 30.24
CA SER A 297 -2.70 24.90 29.40
C SER A 297 -1.29 24.37 29.16
N MET A 298 -0.92 23.28 29.87
CA MET A 298 0.47 22.81 29.96
C MET A 298 0.60 21.39 29.41
N ASP A 299 1.37 21.25 28.33
CA ASP A 299 1.63 20.05 27.54
C ASP A 299 2.70 19.14 28.17
N VAL A 300 2.50 18.77 29.44
CA VAL A 300 3.51 18.10 30.30
C VAL A 300 3.98 16.72 29.82
N TYR A 301 3.31 16.10 28.83
CA TYR A 301 3.77 14.86 28.19
C TYR A 301 4.62 15.09 26.93
N ASN A 302 4.39 16.17 26.19
CA ASN A 302 4.97 16.42 24.88
C ASN A 302 6.51 16.31 24.86
N GLY A 303 7.16 16.85 25.89
CA GLY A 303 8.62 16.78 26.00
C GLY A 303 9.19 15.38 26.25
N THR A 304 8.41 14.46 26.82
CA THR A 304 8.80 13.04 26.91
C THR A 304 8.77 12.38 25.55
N PHE A 305 7.69 12.57 24.78
CA PHE A 305 7.61 12.03 23.42
C PHE A 305 8.77 12.54 22.56
N THR A 306 9.02 13.85 22.58
CA THR A 306 10.13 14.47 21.84
C THR A 306 11.48 13.87 22.20
N ALA A 307 11.76 13.67 23.49
CA ALA A 307 13.03 13.06 23.93
C ALA A 307 13.17 11.59 23.51
N GLU A 308 12.07 10.85 23.40
CA GLU A 308 12.08 9.43 23.04
C GLU A 308 12.31 9.21 21.54
N VAL A 309 11.74 10.05 20.66
CA VAL A 309 11.76 9.80 19.21
C VAL A 309 12.48 10.87 18.39
N GLY A 310 12.72 12.05 18.94
CA GLY A 310 13.20 13.20 18.17
C GLY A 310 14.56 12.98 17.52
N GLU A 311 15.48 12.27 18.21
CA GLU A 311 16.78 11.90 17.63
C GLU A 311 16.64 10.92 16.46
N GLU A 312 15.77 9.92 16.60
CA GLU A 312 15.50 8.90 15.58
C GLU A 312 14.86 9.52 14.33
N LEU A 313 13.94 10.48 14.54
CA LEU A 313 13.26 11.20 13.47
C LEU A 313 14.09 12.35 12.87
N GLY A 314 15.32 12.57 13.35
CA GLY A 314 16.24 13.56 12.79
C GLY A 314 15.85 15.01 13.12
N TYR A 315 15.26 15.28 14.28
CA TYR A 315 14.94 16.64 14.70
C TYR A 315 16.22 17.48 14.86
N PRO A 316 16.19 18.78 14.51
CA PRO A 316 17.32 19.66 14.71
C PRO A 316 17.87 19.64 16.15
N GLU A 317 19.21 19.59 16.30
CA GLU A 317 19.88 19.58 17.61
C GLU A 317 19.43 20.74 18.51
N GLU A 318 19.16 21.91 17.91
CA GLU A 318 18.67 23.07 18.63
C GLU A 318 17.29 22.81 19.27
N PHE A 319 16.40 22.06 18.62
CA PHE A 319 15.07 21.74 19.15
C PHE A 319 15.19 20.74 20.29
N MET A 320 16.02 19.70 20.12
CA MET A 320 16.29 18.71 21.16
C MET A 320 16.87 19.36 22.43
N ARG A 321 17.87 20.24 22.28
CA ARG A 321 18.43 20.99 23.40
C ARG A 321 17.37 21.82 24.13
N LYS A 322 16.52 22.56 23.40
CA LYS A 322 15.46 23.38 24.01
C LYS A 322 14.40 22.51 24.71
N ASN A 323 14.08 21.35 24.15
CA ASN A 323 13.21 20.37 24.78
C ASN A 323 13.77 19.91 26.13
N ASP A 324 15.06 19.55 26.17
CA ASP A 324 15.74 19.13 27.41
C ASP A 324 15.77 20.24 28.46
N GLU A 325 15.98 21.48 28.03
CA GLU A 325 16.02 22.66 28.90
C GLU A 325 14.66 22.99 29.52
N THR A 326 13.55 22.63 28.87
CA THR A 326 12.20 23.09 29.25
C THR A 326 11.31 22.00 29.84
N THR A 327 11.49 20.73 29.49
CA THR A 327 10.55 19.64 29.84
C THR A 327 10.37 19.46 31.34
N GLU A 328 11.45 19.25 32.09
CA GLU A 328 11.34 19.05 33.54
C GLU A 328 11.02 20.36 34.27
N ALA A 329 11.53 21.49 33.78
CA ALA A 329 11.22 22.80 34.32
C ALA A 329 9.70 23.08 34.25
N GLN A 330 9.08 22.78 33.12
CA GLN A 330 7.63 22.91 32.93
C GLN A 330 6.85 22.08 33.94
N ARG A 331 7.25 20.83 34.18
CA ARG A 331 6.57 19.95 35.13
C ARG A 331 6.65 20.47 36.56
N VAL A 332 7.78 21.06 36.96
CA VAL A 332 7.91 21.74 38.26
C VAL A 332 7.01 22.97 38.33
N VAL A 333 6.89 23.75 37.26
CA VAL A 333 5.96 24.88 37.22
C VAL A 333 4.51 24.40 37.29
N PHE A 334 4.16 23.32 36.61
CA PHE A 334 2.85 22.68 36.67
C PHE A 334 2.48 22.29 38.10
N GLU A 335 3.38 21.60 38.82
CA GLU A 335 3.19 21.21 40.22
C GLU A 335 2.87 22.42 41.11
N LYS A 336 3.65 23.49 40.95
CA LYS A 336 3.48 24.73 41.70
C LYS A 336 2.19 25.47 41.35
N ALA A 337 1.87 25.59 40.06
CA ALA A 337 0.68 26.29 39.58
C ALA A 337 -0.60 25.61 40.06
N TYR A 338 -0.64 24.27 39.96
CA TYR A 338 -1.74 23.48 40.50
C TYR A 338 -1.87 23.63 42.02
N ALA A 339 -0.75 23.53 42.77
CA ALA A 339 -0.76 23.71 44.22
C ALA A 339 -1.17 25.14 44.66
N ALA A 340 -0.91 26.15 43.83
CA ALA A 340 -1.32 27.54 44.06
C ALA A 340 -2.78 27.83 43.70
N GLY A 341 -3.47 26.91 43.01
CA GLY A 341 -4.86 27.06 42.59
C GLY A 341 -5.04 27.78 41.26
N VAL A 342 -4.02 27.78 40.38
CA VAL A 342 -4.19 28.23 38.99
C VAL A 342 -5.13 27.25 38.27
N PRO A 343 -6.13 27.72 37.49
CA PRO A 343 -6.91 26.83 36.65
C PRO A 343 -6.02 26.15 35.62
N ILE A 344 -5.93 24.82 35.67
CA ILE A 344 -5.15 24.03 34.73
C ILE A 344 -6.08 23.47 33.67
N LEU A 345 -5.83 23.76 32.39
CA LEU A 345 -6.55 23.21 31.25
C LEU A 345 -5.79 22.02 30.68
N TYR A 346 -6.53 21.05 30.13
CA TYR A 346 -5.95 19.92 29.44
C TYR A 346 -5.61 20.30 27.99
N GLY A 347 -4.34 20.59 27.71
CA GLY A 347 -3.84 20.84 26.35
C GLY A 347 -2.58 20.03 26.10
N THR A 348 -2.50 19.28 25.00
CA THR A 348 -1.40 18.33 24.79
C THR A 348 -0.33 18.79 23.82
N ASP A 349 -0.63 19.80 23.00
CA ASP A 349 0.18 20.18 21.83
C ASP A 349 0.29 19.04 20.79
N ALA A 350 -0.84 18.33 20.58
CA ALA A 350 -0.91 17.29 19.54
C ALA A 350 -0.75 17.91 18.15
N GLY A 351 0.12 17.32 17.35
CA GLY A 351 0.76 17.97 16.20
C GLY A 351 2.28 17.90 16.35
N VAL A 352 2.81 18.16 17.56
CA VAL A 352 4.19 17.83 17.95
C VAL A 352 4.30 16.36 18.36
N LEU A 353 3.33 15.87 19.14
CA LEU A 353 3.12 14.43 19.33
C LEU A 353 2.00 13.92 18.41
N PRO A 354 1.97 12.62 18.06
CA PRO A 354 0.92 12.04 17.24
C PRO A 354 -0.48 12.25 17.83
N HIS A 355 -1.43 12.65 16.97
CA HIS A 355 -2.85 12.61 17.32
C HIS A 355 -3.26 11.19 17.74
N GLY A 356 -4.12 11.09 18.75
CA GLY A 356 -4.55 9.82 19.33
C GLY A 356 -3.77 9.41 20.58
N LEU A 357 -2.58 9.97 20.80
CA LEU A 357 -1.83 9.79 22.04
C LEU A 357 -2.14 10.84 23.12
N ASN A 358 -3.08 11.75 22.84
CA ASN A 358 -3.50 12.88 23.69
C ASN A 358 -3.65 12.46 25.17
N ALA A 359 -4.38 11.37 25.42
CA ALA A 359 -4.69 10.87 26.76
C ALA A 359 -3.48 10.44 27.61
N ARG A 360 -2.29 10.23 27.02
CA ARG A 360 -1.07 9.89 27.79
C ARG A 360 -0.69 10.97 28.80
N GLN A 361 -1.09 12.22 28.54
CA GLN A 361 -0.84 13.32 29.46
C GLN A 361 -1.53 13.17 30.82
N PHE A 362 -2.69 12.49 30.90
CA PHE A 362 -3.40 12.28 32.16
C PHE A 362 -2.50 11.61 33.21
N GLU A 363 -1.74 10.59 32.79
CA GLU A 363 -0.85 9.85 33.69
C GLU A 363 0.24 10.77 34.25
N VAL A 364 0.80 11.64 33.42
CA VAL A 364 1.84 12.59 33.85
C VAL A 364 1.26 13.60 34.85
N MET A 365 0.09 14.17 34.56
CA MET A 365 -0.58 15.14 35.44
C MET A 365 -0.85 14.54 36.83
N VAL A 366 -1.40 13.32 36.88
CA VAL A 366 -1.71 12.62 38.14
C VAL A 366 -0.43 12.22 38.89
N ARG A 367 0.57 11.70 38.19
CA ARG A 367 1.88 11.36 38.79
C ARG A 367 2.58 12.60 39.37
N ARG A 368 2.29 13.78 38.82
CA ARG A 368 2.80 15.09 39.25
C ARG A 368 1.88 15.80 40.25
N GLY A 369 0.94 15.09 40.87
CA GLY A 369 0.22 15.55 42.05
C GLY A 369 -1.19 16.09 41.81
N MET A 370 -1.67 16.16 40.57
CA MET A 370 -3.08 16.45 40.29
C MET A 370 -3.95 15.26 40.70
N THR A 371 -5.15 15.51 41.24
CA THR A 371 -6.08 14.39 41.49
C THR A 371 -6.65 13.86 40.17
N PRO A 372 -7.03 12.57 40.07
CA PRO A 372 -7.69 12.04 38.88
C PRO A 372 -8.94 12.83 38.47
N MET A 373 -9.76 13.26 39.45
CA MET A 373 -10.97 14.04 39.16
C MET A 373 -10.65 15.43 38.61
N ASP A 374 -9.66 16.12 39.20
CA ASP A 374 -9.26 17.44 38.70
C ASP A 374 -8.66 17.34 37.29
N ALA A 375 -7.89 16.28 37.00
CA ALA A 375 -7.39 16.01 35.66
C ALA A 375 -8.54 15.74 34.67
N ILE A 376 -9.59 15.01 35.06
CA ILE A 376 -10.78 14.82 34.21
C ILE A 376 -11.50 16.16 34.00
N ARG A 377 -11.66 16.98 35.04
CA ARG A 377 -12.30 18.30 34.93
C ARG A 377 -11.51 19.25 34.02
N SER A 378 -10.18 19.24 34.08
CA SER A 378 -9.34 20.03 33.17
C SER A 378 -9.54 19.67 31.70
N ALA A 379 -9.97 18.44 31.41
CA ALA A 379 -10.32 17.94 30.08
C ALA A 379 -11.84 17.91 29.80
N THR A 380 -12.68 18.47 30.67
CA THR A 380 -14.15 18.46 30.50
C THR A 380 -14.76 19.80 30.88
N SER A 381 -15.29 19.94 32.09
CA SER A 381 -16.07 21.12 32.50
C SER A 381 -15.24 22.39 32.56
N LEU A 382 -14.02 22.32 33.09
CA LEU A 382 -13.12 23.46 33.19
C LEU A 382 -12.61 23.90 31.80
N ALA A 383 -12.26 22.94 30.94
CA ALA A 383 -11.94 23.24 29.55
C ALA A 383 -13.12 23.91 28.82
N ALA A 384 -14.33 23.39 28.96
CA ALA A 384 -15.52 23.96 28.35
C ALA A 384 -15.79 25.39 28.85
N GLU A 385 -15.58 25.68 30.14
CA GLU A 385 -15.70 27.03 30.72
C GLU A 385 -14.70 27.99 30.11
N HIS A 386 -13.42 27.60 30.06
CA HIS A 386 -12.39 28.44 29.45
C HIS A 386 -12.54 28.56 27.93
N MET A 387 -13.20 27.62 27.26
CA MET A 387 -13.59 27.73 25.85
C MET A 387 -14.86 28.54 25.60
N GLY A 388 -15.65 28.86 26.64
CA GLY A 388 -16.96 29.51 26.47
C GLY A 388 -18.05 28.57 25.93
N LEU A 389 -17.87 27.25 26.11
CA LEU A 389 -18.72 26.19 25.57
C LEU A 389 -19.46 25.39 26.67
N SER A 390 -19.47 25.84 27.92
CA SER A 390 -20.13 25.13 29.04
C SER A 390 -21.63 24.89 28.84
N ALA A 391 -22.30 25.70 28.02
CA ALA A 391 -23.70 25.50 27.67
C ALA A 391 -23.92 24.27 26.76
N ASP A 392 -22.86 23.81 26.10
CA ASP A 392 -22.92 22.82 25.02
C ASP A 392 -22.15 21.54 25.31
N VAL A 393 -20.98 21.60 25.96
CA VAL A 393 -20.11 20.43 26.21
C VAL A 393 -19.50 20.45 27.62
N GLY A 394 -18.67 19.45 27.94
CA GLY A 394 -17.89 19.40 29.18
C GLY A 394 -18.62 18.83 30.40
N ALA A 395 -19.90 18.46 30.29
CA ALA A 395 -20.59 17.72 31.32
C ALA A 395 -21.70 16.82 30.75
N ILE A 396 -22.07 15.77 31.50
CA ILE A 396 -23.26 14.97 31.23
C ILE A 396 -24.41 15.59 32.03
N GLU A 397 -25.09 16.58 31.43
CA GLU A 397 -26.16 17.37 32.06
C GLU A 397 -27.23 17.74 31.02
N PRO A 398 -28.53 17.80 31.38
CA PRO A 398 -29.59 18.23 30.47
C PRO A 398 -29.30 19.56 29.77
N GLY A 399 -29.57 19.61 28.46
CA GLY A 399 -29.34 20.76 27.60
C GLY A 399 -28.02 20.73 26.84
N ARG A 400 -26.99 20.02 27.32
CA ARG A 400 -25.69 19.87 26.64
C ARG A 400 -25.76 18.83 25.53
N TYR A 401 -24.82 18.83 24.59
CA TYR A 401 -24.71 17.79 23.59
C TYR A 401 -24.48 16.42 24.23
N GLY A 402 -24.99 15.36 23.59
CA GLY A 402 -24.74 13.97 23.93
C GLY A 402 -23.32 13.53 23.55
N ASP A 403 -22.32 14.28 24.00
CA ASP A 403 -20.90 13.99 23.85
C ASP A 403 -20.45 13.18 25.08
N ILE A 404 -20.32 11.86 24.92
CA ILE A 404 -20.07 10.91 26.02
C ILE A 404 -18.99 9.92 25.61
N ILE A 405 -18.03 9.67 26.49
CA ILE A 405 -17.14 8.52 26.39
C ILE A 405 -17.45 7.50 27.48
N ALA A 406 -17.05 6.25 27.30
CA ALA A 406 -17.15 5.26 28.37
C ALA A 406 -15.95 4.31 28.41
N VAL A 407 -15.48 4.01 29.62
CA VAL A 407 -14.34 3.13 29.92
C VAL A 407 -14.77 2.05 30.92
N LYS A 408 -14.08 0.90 30.92
CA LYS A 408 -14.45 -0.22 31.81
C LYS A 408 -13.90 -0.08 33.22
N VAL A 409 -12.67 0.42 33.32
CA VAL A 409 -12.04 0.71 34.60
C VAL A 409 -12.45 2.12 35.01
N ASN A 410 -12.75 2.31 36.28
CA ASN A 410 -13.07 3.63 36.80
C ASN A 410 -11.82 4.52 36.71
N PRO A 411 -11.84 5.63 35.96
CA PRO A 411 -10.66 6.47 35.77
C PRO A 411 -10.24 7.23 37.03
N LEU A 412 -11.07 7.25 38.08
CA LEU A 412 -10.67 7.75 39.39
C LEU A 412 -9.75 6.79 40.14
N ASP A 413 -9.81 5.49 39.82
CA ASP A 413 -8.94 4.45 40.38
C ASP A 413 -7.69 4.24 39.51
N ASP A 414 -7.85 4.31 38.19
CA ASP A 414 -6.75 4.21 37.22
C ASP A 414 -7.00 5.13 36.02
N ILE A 415 -6.37 6.31 36.05
CA ILE A 415 -6.52 7.32 35.01
C ILE A 415 -6.00 6.87 33.64
N THR A 416 -5.09 5.88 33.60
CA THR A 416 -4.49 5.39 32.35
C THR A 416 -5.51 4.68 31.47
N THR A 417 -6.66 4.26 32.01
CA THR A 417 -7.76 3.70 31.21
C THR A 417 -8.29 4.67 30.14
N LEU A 418 -8.07 5.99 30.30
CA LEU A 418 -8.45 6.98 29.29
C LEU A 418 -7.53 6.95 28.05
N GLN A 419 -6.41 6.23 28.09
CA GLN A 419 -5.54 6.01 26.93
C GLN A 419 -6.14 5.02 25.92
N ASP A 420 -7.13 4.22 26.33
CA ASP A 420 -7.87 3.30 25.46
C ASP A 420 -9.37 3.43 25.72
N VAL A 421 -10.00 4.42 25.08
CA VAL A 421 -11.44 4.67 25.21
C VAL A 421 -12.24 3.76 24.28
N PRO A 422 -13.01 2.77 24.77
CA PRO A 422 -13.74 1.84 23.92
C PRO A 422 -15.03 2.43 23.34
N VAL A 423 -15.65 3.42 23.97
CA VAL A 423 -16.92 4.00 23.51
C VAL A 423 -16.79 5.51 23.41
N VAL A 424 -17.16 6.07 22.26
CA VAL A 424 -17.24 7.50 21.98
C VAL A 424 -18.57 7.79 21.31
N ILE A 425 -19.32 8.74 21.86
CA ILE A 425 -20.57 9.27 21.36
C ILE A 425 -20.35 10.77 21.18
N LYS A 426 -20.69 11.32 20.00
CA LYS A 426 -20.61 12.76 19.71
C LYS A 426 -21.98 13.24 19.24
N GLY A 427 -22.58 14.15 19.99
CA GLY A 427 -23.90 14.70 19.68
C GLY A 427 -24.96 13.62 19.53
N GLY A 428 -24.94 12.59 20.38
CA GLY A 428 -25.87 11.45 20.29
C GLY A 428 -25.55 10.41 19.22
N ASN A 429 -24.59 10.65 18.34
CA ASN A 429 -24.14 9.66 17.36
C ASN A 429 -23.05 8.78 17.98
N ILE A 430 -23.22 7.46 17.90
CA ILE A 430 -22.21 6.50 18.34
C ILE A 430 -21.06 6.49 17.31
N VAL A 431 -19.93 7.10 17.67
CA VAL A 431 -18.75 7.23 16.80
C VAL A 431 -17.81 6.04 16.93
N LYS A 432 -17.68 5.52 18.15
CA LYS A 432 -16.86 4.37 18.50
C LYS A 432 -17.63 3.56 19.49
N GLN A 433 -17.75 2.26 19.26
CA GLN A 433 -18.27 1.33 20.25
C GLN A 433 -17.54 0.00 20.11
N ILE A 434 -16.44 -0.13 20.83
CA ILE A 434 -15.79 -1.39 21.11
C ILE A 434 -16.63 -2.09 22.18
N THR A 435 -17.78 -2.64 21.78
CA THR A 435 -18.39 -3.74 22.54
C THR A 435 -17.30 -4.79 22.66
N LYS A 436 -16.88 -5.14 23.89
CA LYS A 436 -16.03 -6.30 24.24
C LYS A 436 -15.96 -7.22 23.04
N LYS A 437 -14.92 -7.09 22.16
CA LYS A 437 -14.97 -7.45 20.72
C LYS A 437 -16.17 -8.37 20.55
N LYS A 438 -17.33 -7.88 20.05
CA LYS A 438 -18.33 -8.80 19.48
C LYS A 438 -17.42 -9.73 18.70
N LYS A 439 -17.25 -11.00 19.12
CA LYS A 439 -16.20 -11.85 18.55
C LYS A 439 -16.42 -11.64 17.07
N GLN A 440 -15.51 -10.93 16.42
CA GLN A 440 -15.70 -10.61 15.01
C GLN A 440 -15.31 -11.95 14.45
N PHE A 441 -16.36 -12.74 14.31
CA PHE A 441 -16.25 -14.05 13.79
C PHE A 441 -15.83 -13.88 12.35
N ALA A 442 -15.09 -14.85 11.86
CA ALA A 442 -14.66 -14.85 10.49
C ALA A 442 -15.88 -14.79 9.57
N ASP A 443 -15.75 -14.18 8.39
CA ASP A 443 -16.75 -14.32 7.35
C ASP A 443 -16.79 -15.78 6.89
N ILE A 444 -15.60 -16.39 6.78
CA ILE A 444 -15.38 -17.75 6.30
C ILE A 444 -14.37 -18.47 7.19
N VAL A 445 -14.61 -19.74 7.50
CA VAL A 445 -13.65 -20.65 8.12
C VAL A 445 -13.48 -21.87 7.22
N TYR A 446 -12.23 -22.25 6.94
CA TYR A 446 -11.90 -23.57 6.41
C TYR A 446 -11.25 -24.37 7.53
N HIS A 447 -11.75 -25.57 7.81
CA HIS A 447 -11.25 -26.43 8.90
C HIS A 447 -11.07 -27.86 8.42
N THR A 448 -10.55 -28.72 9.31
CA THR A 448 -10.30 -30.15 9.10
C THR A 448 -9.40 -30.44 7.89
N GLY A 449 -8.54 -29.49 7.52
CA GLY A 449 -7.60 -29.63 6.41
C GLY A 449 -6.19 -30.02 6.84
N LYS A 450 -5.36 -30.28 5.83
CA LYS A 450 -3.90 -30.30 5.93
C LYS A 450 -3.42 -28.96 5.40
N ILE A 451 -3.21 -27.97 6.26
CA ILE A 451 -2.85 -26.61 5.81
C ILE A 451 -1.34 -26.44 5.94
N TYR A 452 -0.61 -26.38 4.84
CA TYR A 452 0.82 -26.05 4.84
C TYR A 452 0.97 -24.55 4.65
N THR A 453 1.53 -23.87 5.65
CA THR A 453 1.44 -22.41 5.76
C THR A 453 2.57 -21.67 5.06
N VAL A 454 3.69 -22.35 4.75
CA VAL A 454 4.94 -21.71 4.30
C VAL A 454 5.49 -20.71 5.33
N ASN A 455 5.13 -20.87 6.61
CA ASN A 455 5.73 -20.17 7.74
C ASN A 455 6.52 -21.16 8.61
N ALA A 456 7.83 -20.92 8.77
CA ALA A 456 8.73 -21.78 9.54
C ALA A 456 8.33 -21.92 11.03
N GLU A 457 7.69 -20.91 11.63
CA GLU A 457 7.22 -20.94 13.03
C GLU A 457 5.96 -21.80 13.21
N ARG A 458 5.16 -21.97 12.15
CA ARG A 458 3.95 -22.81 12.16
C ARG A 458 3.77 -23.49 10.80
N PRO A 459 4.59 -24.48 10.41
CA PRO A 459 4.55 -25.04 9.05
C PRO A 459 3.23 -25.73 8.70
N TRP A 460 2.54 -26.27 9.71
CA TRP A 460 1.27 -26.98 9.54
C TRP A 460 0.18 -26.42 10.44
N ALA A 461 -1.04 -26.37 9.91
CA ALA A 461 -2.28 -26.03 10.62
C ALA A 461 -3.43 -26.95 10.16
N GLN A 462 -4.57 -26.87 10.84
CA GLN A 462 -5.78 -27.62 10.50
C GLN A 462 -6.91 -26.71 10.02
N ALA A 463 -6.87 -25.43 10.41
CA ALA A 463 -7.90 -24.47 10.10
C ALA A 463 -7.36 -23.06 9.87
N VAL A 464 -8.05 -22.32 8.99
CA VAL A 464 -7.85 -20.90 8.71
C VAL A 464 -9.19 -20.16 8.83
N ALA A 465 -9.16 -18.95 9.39
CA ALA A 465 -10.32 -18.08 9.48
C ALA A 465 -10.03 -16.77 8.73
N ILE A 466 -10.99 -16.35 7.91
CA ILE A 466 -10.84 -15.24 6.97
C ILE A 466 -11.89 -14.18 7.27
N ARG A 467 -11.47 -12.92 7.30
CA ARG A 467 -12.37 -11.76 7.47
C ARG A 467 -11.95 -10.62 6.57
N ASN A 468 -12.89 -10.03 5.84
CA ASN A 468 -12.65 -8.96 4.86
C ASN A 468 -11.52 -9.30 3.88
N GLY A 469 -11.43 -10.58 3.49
CA GLY A 469 -10.43 -11.10 2.56
C GLY A 469 -9.02 -11.24 3.10
N THR A 470 -8.79 -11.02 4.40
CA THR A 470 -7.50 -11.30 5.07
C THR A 470 -7.64 -12.43 6.08
N ILE A 471 -6.52 -13.12 6.33
CA ILE A 471 -6.42 -14.21 7.29
C ILE A 471 -6.39 -13.60 8.70
N GLU A 472 -7.37 -13.95 9.53
CA GLU A 472 -7.44 -13.49 10.93
C GLU A 472 -6.98 -14.55 11.94
N PHE A 473 -6.94 -15.83 11.53
CA PHE A 473 -6.51 -16.94 12.36
C PHE A 473 -5.96 -18.09 11.53
N VAL A 474 -4.92 -18.74 12.04
CA VAL A 474 -4.33 -19.97 11.50
C VAL A 474 -4.02 -20.88 12.68
N GLY A 475 -4.52 -22.11 12.73
CA GLY A 475 -4.26 -23.01 13.86
C GLY A 475 -5.04 -24.32 13.83
N SER A 476 -5.40 -24.83 15.00
CA SER A 476 -6.10 -26.12 15.13
C SER A 476 -7.61 -26.01 14.92
N ASP A 477 -8.26 -27.15 14.66
CA ASP A 477 -9.72 -27.26 14.53
C ASP A 477 -10.46 -26.88 15.81
N ASP A 478 -9.83 -27.05 16.97
CA ASP A 478 -10.44 -26.69 18.25
C ASP A 478 -10.33 -25.18 18.53
N GLU A 479 -9.20 -24.57 18.20
CA GLU A 479 -8.97 -23.14 18.38
C GLU A 479 -9.84 -22.30 17.42
N VAL A 480 -10.00 -22.73 16.16
CA VAL A 480 -10.79 -21.98 15.16
C VAL A 480 -12.27 -21.87 15.54
N ARG A 481 -12.80 -22.76 16.38
CA ARG A 481 -14.17 -22.65 16.91
C ARG A 481 -14.40 -21.32 17.62
N ALA A 482 -13.34 -20.72 18.18
CA ALA A 482 -13.44 -19.41 18.79
C ALA A 482 -13.73 -18.29 17.78
N HIS A 483 -13.49 -18.52 16.48
CA HIS A 483 -13.67 -17.61 15.37
C HIS A 483 -14.96 -17.86 14.57
N ILE A 484 -15.76 -18.87 14.93
CA ILE A 484 -17.03 -19.19 14.26
C ILE A 484 -18.22 -18.54 14.97
N GLY A 485 -19.00 -17.78 14.22
CA GLY A 485 -20.18 -17.05 14.65
C GLY A 485 -21.46 -17.45 13.93
N PRO A 486 -22.59 -16.79 14.26
CA PRO A 486 -23.88 -17.03 13.59
C PRO A 486 -23.85 -16.81 12.09
N ASP A 487 -23.04 -15.84 11.62
CA ASP A 487 -22.96 -15.44 10.20
C ASP A 487 -21.70 -16.02 9.50
N THR A 488 -20.88 -16.78 10.22
CA THR A 488 -19.67 -17.40 9.66
C THR A 488 -20.04 -18.59 8.79
N THR A 489 -19.53 -18.62 7.57
CA THR A 489 -19.62 -19.81 6.71
C THR A 489 -18.43 -20.74 6.99
N ALA A 490 -18.69 -21.93 7.52
CA ALA A 490 -17.64 -22.91 7.79
C ALA A 490 -17.64 -24.02 6.71
N HIS A 491 -16.48 -24.25 6.10
CA HIS A 491 -16.24 -25.28 5.09
C HIS A 491 -15.29 -26.35 5.64
N ASP A 492 -15.69 -27.61 5.49
CA ASP A 492 -14.89 -28.78 5.85
C ASP A 492 -14.00 -29.18 4.68
N LEU A 493 -12.68 -29.10 4.85
CA LEU A 493 -11.71 -29.49 3.82
C LEU A 493 -11.60 -31.02 3.65
N ARG A 494 -12.15 -31.81 4.58
CA ARG A 494 -12.13 -33.28 4.62
C ARG A 494 -10.74 -33.88 4.48
N GLY A 495 -9.76 -33.24 5.12
CA GLY A 495 -8.36 -33.67 5.10
C GLY A 495 -7.59 -33.28 3.83
N ARG A 496 -8.20 -32.55 2.89
CA ARG A 496 -7.50 -32.02 1.71
C ARG A 496 -6.41 -31.02 2.08
N LEU A 497 -5.45 -30.87 1.17
CA LEU A 497 -4.32 -29.95 1.34
C LEU A 497 -4.74 -28.53 0.95
N MET A 498 -4.41 -27.57 1.80
CA MET A 498 -4.51 -26.15 1.49
C MET A 498 -3.12 -25.51 1.54
N LEU A 499 -2.82 -24.69 0.53
CA LEU A 499 -1.58 -23.94 0.36
C LEU A 499 -1.90 -22.44 0.16
N PRO A 500 -0.92 -21.53 0.32
CA PRO A 500 -1.02 -20.22 -0.31
C PRO A 500 -1.30 -20.41 -1.80
N GLY A 501 -2.09 -19.52 -2.38
CA GLY A 501 -2.31 -19.50 -3.83
C GLY A 501 -0.98 -19.39 -4.55
N PHE A 502 -0.82 -20.15 -5.62
CA PHE A 502 0.42 -20.15 -6.39
C PHE A 502 0.63 -18.79 -7.04
N GLN A 503 1.89 -18.41 -7.18
CA GLN A 503 2.32 -17.23 -7.90
C GLN A 503 3.31 -17.64 -8.97
N ASP A 504 3.06 -17.21 -10.20
CA ASP A 504 3.92 -17.51 -11.32
C ASP A 504 4.90 -16.36 -11.53
N ALA A 505 6.19 -16.54 -11.26
CA ALA A 505 7.20 -15.48 -11.36
C ALA A 505 7.67 -15.17 -12.80
N HIS A 506 7.17 -15.87 -13.82
CA HIS A 506 7.46 -15.57 -15.22
C HIS A 506 6.42 -16.22 -16.11
N VAL A 507 5.50 -15.42 -16.67
CA VAL A 507 4.45 -15.92 -17.55
C VAL A 507 4.03 -14.87 -18.59
N HIS A 508 3.45 -15.31 -19.71
CA HIS A 508 2.93 -14.46 -20.79
C HIS A 508 1.41 -14.68 -21.02
N PRO A 509 0.52 -14.35 -20.06
CA PRO A 509 -0.88 -14.78 -20.09
C PRO A 509 -1.64 -14.26 -21.31
N LEU A 510 -1.39 -13.01 -21.71
CA LEU A 510 -2.09 -12.41 -22.84
C LEU A 510 -1.68 -13.07 -24.17
N TYR A 511 -0.38 -13.31 -24.36
CA TYR A 511 0.13 -14.00 -25.53
C TYR A 511 -0.43 -15.42 -25.60
N ALA A 512 -0.36 -16.18 -24.50
CA ALA A 512 -0.90 -17.52 -24.41
C ALA A 512 -2.41 -17.57 -24.66
N GLY A 513 -3.17 -16.60 -24.15
CA GLY A 513 -4.60 -16.47 -24.42
C GLY A 513 -4.91 -16.15 -25.87
N LEU A 514 -4.14 -15.27 -26.51
CA LEU A 514 -4.29 -14.96 -27.94
C LEU A 514 -3.96 -16.18 -28.79
N GLU A 515 -2.91 -16.91 -28.45
CA GLU A 515 -2.49 -18.13 -29.12
C GLU A 515 -3.57 -19.22 -29.02
N ALA A 516 -4.08 -19.47 -27.81
CA ALA A 516 -5.14 -20.44 -27.54
C ALA A 516 -6.46 -20.11 -28.26
N LEU A 517 -6.76 -18.83 -28.45
CA LEU A 517 -7.94 -18.36 -29.19
C LEU A 517 -7.72 -18.28 -30.71
N SER A 518 -6.49 -18.51 -31.19
CA SER A 518 -6.09 -18.47 -32.60
C SER A 518 -5.85 -19.88 -33.16
N CYS A 519 -4.95 -20.05 -34.14
CA CYS A 519 -4.51 -21.37 -34.58
C CYS A 519 -3.49 -21.97 -33.60
N TYR A 520 -3.98 -22.64 -32.57
CA TYR A 520 -3.16 -23.26 -31.53
C TYR A 520 -2.60 -24.62 -31.97
N LEU A 521 -1.27 -24.76 -31.94
CA LEU A 521 -0.54 -25.98 -32.28
C LEU A 521 0.13 -26.66 -31.09
N GLY A 522 0.02 -26.11 -29.87
CA GLY A 522 0.73 -26.61 -28.69
C GLY A 522 0.37 -28.02 -28.22
N GLU A 523 -0.75 -28.60 -28.69
CA GLU A 523 -1.09 -30.03 -28.46
C GLU A 523 -0.47 -30.98 -29.51
N ALA A 524 0.28 -30.42 -30.46
CA ALA A 524 0.88 -31.15 -31.56
C ALA A 524 2.41 -31.04 -31.55
N GLU A 525 3.08 -32.18 -31.71
CA GLU A 525 4.55 -32.25 -31.65
C GLU A 525 5.16 -32.81 -32.94
N THR A 526 4.33 -33.09 -33.95
CA THR A 526 4.77 -33.68 -35.22
C THR A 526 4.16 -32.96 -36.41
N VAL A 527 4.88 -32.94 -37.53
CA VAL A 527 4.41 -32.36 -38.80
C VAL A 527 3.08 -32.98 -39.26
N ASP A 528 2.91 -34.30 -39.08
CA ASP A 528 1.67 -34.98 -39.44
C ASP A 528 0.49 -34.51 -38.59
N HIS A 529 0.72 -34.22 -37.30
CA HIS A 529 -0.32 -33.68 -36.44
C HIS A 529 -0.67 -32.23 -36.82
N TYR A 530 0.33 -31.36 -37.11
CA TYR A 530 0.08 -30.00 -37.61
C TYR A 530 -0.75 -30.00 -38.90
N ARG A 531 -0.48 -30.93 -39.82
CA ARG A 531 -1.26 -31.11 -41.06
C ARG A 531 -2.73 -31.44 -40.82
N SER A 532 -3.09 -31.95 -39.65
CA SER A 532 -4.48 -32.20 -39.28
C SER A 532 -5.16 -31.03 -38.58
N VAL A 533 -4.41 -30.18 -37.87
CA VAL A 533 -4.96 -29.04 -37.08
C VAL A 533 -5.13 -27.78 -37.93
N ILE A 534 -4.15 -27.45 -38.75
CA ILE A 534 -4.12 -26.21 -39.53
C ILE A 534 -5.35 -26.04 -40.46
N PRO A 535 -5.84 -27.09 -41.17
CA PRO A 535 -7.05 -26.95 -41.99
C PRO A 535 -8.29 -26.50 -41.20
N ASP A 536 -8.44 -26.94 -39.95
CA ASP A 536 -9.54 -26.53 -39.08
C ASP A 536 -9.39 -25.08 -38.61
N CYS A 537 -8.16 -24.58 -38.46
CA CYS A 537 -7.91 -23.16 -38.26
C CYS A 537 -8.33 -22.33 -39.47
N VAL A 538 -7.93 -22.75 -40.68
CA VAL A 538 -8.26 -22.08 -41.94
C VAL A 538 -9.78 -22.01 -42.12
N ALA A 539 -10.49 -23.10 -41.86
CA ALA A 539 -11.95 -23.16 -41.97
C ALA A 539 -12.66 -22.22 -40.97
N ARG A 540 -12.12 -22.02 -39.77
CA ARG A 540 -12.67 -21.09 -38.77
C ARG A 540 -12.43 -19.62 -39.11
N SER A 541 -11.48 -19.35 -40.00
CA SER A 541 -11.00 -18.01 -40.36
C SER A 541 -11.16 -17.73 -41.86
N GLU A 542 -12.21 -18.26 -42.50
CA GLU A 542 -12.41 -18.22 -43.95
C GLU A 542 -12.45 -16.79 -44.53
N ASP A 543 -12.93 -15.82 -43.75
CA ASP A 543 -13.02 -14.40 -44.14
C ASP A 543 -11.75 -13.59 -43.80
N SER A 544 -10.76 -14.19 -43.12
CA SER A 544 -9.54 -13.49 -42.68
C SER A 544 -8.43 -13.55 -43.72
N GLU A 545 -7.77 -12.43 -44.00
CA GLU A 545 -6.60 -12.41 -44.89
C GLU A 545 -5.39 -13.17 -44.29
N TRP A 546 -5.30 -13.18 -42.95
CA TRP A 546 -4.23 -13.81 -42.18
C TRP A 546 -4.75 -14.97 -41.32
N ILE A 547 -3.98 -16.05 -41.31
CA ILE A 547 -4.07 -17.12 -40.31
C ILE A 547 -2.88 -16.97 -39.38
N THR A 548 -3.18 -16.69 -38.11
CA THR A 548 -2.18 -16.49 -37.04
C THR A 548 -2.38 -17.50 -35.93
N GLY A 549 -1.36 -17.66 -35.11
CA GLY A 549 -1.32 -18.62 -34.01
C GLY A 549 0.11 -19.03 -33.73
N GLY A 550 0.30 -20.17 -33.09
CA GLY A 550 1.61 -20.61 -32.70
C GLY A 550 1.61 -21.93 -31.94
N GLY A 551 2.70 -22.18 -31.23
CA GLY A 551 2.85 -23.34 -30.34
C GLY A 551 3.47 -24.56 -31.00
N TRP A 552 4.04 -24.42 -32.20
CA TRP A 552 4.71 -25.56 -32.83
C TRP A 552 6.07 -25.84 -32.19
N SER A 553 6.31 -27.11 -31.87
CA SER A 553 7.59 -27.64 -31.38
C SER A 553 8.66 -27.65 -32.46
N MET A 554 9.86 -27.16 -32.11
CA MET A 554 11.05 -27.18 -32.97
C MET A 554 11.52 -28.61 -33.24
N ALA A 555 11.41 -29.49 -32.26
CA ALA A 555 11.78 -30.91 -32.37
C ALA A 555 11.01 -31.62 -33.50
N ALA A 556 9.78 -31.17 -33.80
CA ALA A 556 8.96 -31.69 -34.90
C ALA A 556 9.65 -31.65 -36.27
N PHE A 557 10.62 -30.74 -36.46
CA PHE A 557 11.36 -30.55 -37.71
C PHE A 557 12.81 -31.04 -37.65
N GLY A 558 13.22 -31.65 -36.54
CA GLY A 558 14.57 -32.17 -36.31
C GLY A 558 15.65 -31.07 -36.16
N PRO A 559 16.95 -31.44 -36.21
CA PRO A 559 18.05 -30.52 -35.97
C PRO A 559 18.02 -29.28 -36.87
N GLY A 560 18.09 -28.10 -36.25
CA GLY A 560 18.01 -26.80 -36.92
C GLY A 560 16.59 -26.31 -37.22
N ALA A 561 15.54 -27.05 -36.80
CA ALA A 561 14.14 -26.60 -36.75
C ALA A 561 13.60 -25.95 -38.04
N LYS A 562 13.98 -26.49 -39.20
CA LYS A 562 13.72 -25.89 -40.51
C LYS A 562 12.29 -26.17 -41.00
N ALA A 563 11.33 -25.37 -40.52
CA ALA A 563 9.93 -25.47 -40.92
C ALA A 563 9.69 -24.95 -42.35
N SER A 564 9.32 -25.84 -43.28
CA SER A 564 9.13 -25.50 -44.69
C SER A 564 7.79 -24.81 -44.96
N LYS A 565 7.81 -23.71 -45.73
CA LYS A 565 6.66 -22.96 -46.24
C LYS A 565 5.76 -23.81 -47.14
N ASP A 566 6.29 -24.83 -47.82
CA ASP A 566 5.55 -25.68 -48.75
C ASP A 566 4.38 -26.40 -48.05
N ILE A 567 4.55 -26.72 -46.77
CA ILE A 567 3.50 -27.34 -45.95
C ILE A 567 2.35 -26.35 -45.75
N LEU A 568 2.64 -25.09 -45.41
CA LEU A 568 1.61 -24.08 -45.20
C LEU A 568 0.97 -23.63 -46.52
N ASP A 569 1.73 -23.55 -47.60
CA ASP A 569 1.22 -23.26 -48.94
C ASP A 569 0.23 -24.34 -49.41
N GLU A 570 0.45 -25.60 -49.04
CA GLU A 570 -0.49 -26.70 -49.32
C GLU A 570 -1.78 -26.58 -48.50
N LEU A 571 -1.67 -26.22 -47.22
CA LEU A 571 -2.80 -26.24 -46.27
C LEU A 571 -3.65 -24.97 -46.31
N ALA A 572 -3.07 -23.83 -46.70
CA ALA A 572 -3.71 -22.52 -46.68
C ALA A 572 -3.30 -21.64 -47.90
N PRO A 573 -3.56 -22.09 -49.14
CA PRO A 573 -3.04 -21.44 -50.35
C PRO A 573 -3.60 -20.01 -50.58
N ASP A 574 -4.78 -19.72 -50.05
CA ASP A 574 -5.49 -18.45 -50.27
C ASP A 574 -5.28 -17.43 -49.14
N HIS A 575 -4.57 -17.80 -48.06
CA HIS A 575 -4.35 -16.96 -46.89
C HIS A 575 -2.86 -16.70 -46.65
N ALA A 576 -2.52 -15.56 -46.05
CA ALA A 576 -1.20 -15.36 -45.49
C ALA A 576 -1.14 -16.12 -44.15
N VAL A 577 -0.10 -16.93 -43.94
CA VAL A 577 0.04 -17.71 -42.69
C VAL A 577 1.33 -17.31 -42.00
N TYR A 578 1.23 -17.01 -40.70
CA TYR A 578 2.38 -16.79 -39.83
C TYR A 578 2.12 -17.41 -38.46
N LEU A 579 2.92 -18.41 -38.09
CA LEU A 579 2.78 -19.19 -36.86
C LEU A 579 4.08 -19.15 -36.06
N THR A 580 4.03 -18.76 -34.79
CA THR A 580 5.20 -18.71 -33.90
C THR A 580 5.48 -20.06 -33.25
N SER A 581 6.75 -20.38 -33.00
CA SER A 581 7.13 -21.60 -32.28
C SER A 581 6.68 -21.56 -30.82
N ALA A 582 6.66 -22.72 -30.17
CA ALA A 582 6.32 -22.84 -28.76
C ALA A 582 7.23 -22.00 -27.86
N ASP A 583 8.54 -21.94 -28.15
CA ASP A 583 9.51 -21.13 -27.41
C ASP A 583 9.50 -19.63 -27.79
N GLY A 584 8.73 -19.23 -28.80
CA GLY A 584 8.63 -17.85 -29.26
C GLY A 584 9.85 -17.31 -30.03
N HIS A 585 10.89 -18.12 -30.27
CA HIS A 585 12.14 -17.70 -30.92
C HIS A 585 12.18 -17.98 -32.44
N SER A 586 11.16 -18.62 -32.99
CA SER A 586 11.03 -18.90 -34.43
C SER A 586 9.65 -18.54 -34.99
N GLY A 587 9.61 -18.10 -36.25
CA GLY A 587 8.38 -17.87 -37.01
C GLY A 587 8.30 -18.78 -38.25
N TRP A 588 7.11 -19.31 -38.53
CA TRP A 588 6.82 -20.16 -39.68
C TRP A 588 5.85 -19.45 -40.63
N ALA A 589 6.37 -18.99 -41.76
CA ALA A 589 5.63 -18.21 -42.75
C ALA A 589 5.42 -19.00 -44.05
N ASN A 590 4.25 -18.83 -44.66
CA ASN A 590 3.98 -19.34 -46.02
C ASN A 590 4.48 -18.37 -47.11
N SER A 591 4.44 -18.77 -48.38
CA SER A 591 4.92 -17.94 -49.49
C SER A 591 4.18 -16.60 -49.59
N ARG A 592 2.87 -16.59 -49.31
CA ARG A 592 2.05 -15.37 -49.36
C ARG A 592 2.43 -14.37 -48.26
N ALA A 593 2.70 -14.82 -47.04
CA ALA A 593 3.17 -13.97 -45.95
C ALA A 593 4.55 -13.37 -46.26
N LEU A 594 5.47 -14.17 -46.81
CA LEU A 594 6.80 -13.68 -47.24
C LEU A 594 6.71 -12.65 -48.38
N GLU A 595 5.78 -12.83 -49.34
CA GLU A 595 5.53 -11.86 -50.41
C GLU A 595 5.00 -10.54 -49.86
N ILE A 596 4.03 -10.56 -48.94
CA ILE A 596 3.51 -9.35 -48.28
C ILE A 596 4.63 -8.62 -47.53
N ALA A 597 5.51 -9.36 -46.87
CA ALA A 597 6.66 -8.82 -46.14
C ALA A 597 7.81 -8.33 -47.05
N GLY A 598 7.78 -8.65 -48.34
CA GLY A 598 8.85 -8.32 -49.29
C GLY A 598 10.15 -9.06 -49.00
N VAL A 599 10.10 -10.24 -48.36
CA VAL A 599 11.28 -11.08 -48.11
C VAL A 599 11.68 -11.78 -49.40
N THR A 600 12.92 -11.57 -49.84
CA THR A 600 13.49 -12.13 -51.08
C THR A 600 14.80 -12.85 -50.80
N GLN A 601 15.41 -13.44 -51.84
CA GLN A 601 16.77 -14.00 -51.77
C GLN A 601 17.84 -12.95 -51.40
N ASP A 602 17.58 -11.66 -51.68
CA ASP A 602 18.52 -10.56 -51.45
C ASP A 602 18.28 -9.83 -50.11
N THR A 603 17.28 -10.25 -49.33
CA THR A 603 17.00 -9.68 -48.01
C THR A 603 18.13 -10.05 -47.04
N PRO A 604 18.83 -9.08 -46.42
CA PRO A 604 19.88 -9.38 -45.46
C PRO A 604 19.29 -9.97 -44.16
N ASP A 605 20.06 -10.79 -43.47
CA ASP A 605 19.77 -11.19 -42.10
C ASP A 605 19.92 -9.98 -41.15
N PRO A 606 19.05 -9.84 -40.14
CA PRO A 606 19.22 -8.81 -39.11
C PRO A 606 20.44 -9.11 -38.21
N VAL A 607 20.83 -8.16 -37.37
CA VAL A 607 22.01 -8.31 -36.50
C VAL A 607 21.79 -9.39 -35.43
N ASP A 608 20.55 -9.52 -34.98
CA ASP A 608 20.07 -10.35 -33.87
C ASP A 608 19.32 -11.60 -34.35
N GLY A 609 19.44 -12.01 -35.62
CA GLY A 609 18.71 -13.18 -36.13
C GLY A 609 19.03 -13.51 -37.58
N PHE A 610 18.44 -14.58 -38.12
CA PHE A 610 18.70 -15.01 -39.49
C PHE A 610 17.49 -15.68 -40.16
N ILE A 611 17.48 -15.65 -41.49
CA ILE A 611 16.45 -16.28 -42.32
C ILE A 611 16.95 -17.67 -42.73
N ASP A 612 16.16 -18.72 -42.52
CA ASP A 612 16.49 -20.02 -43.08
C ASP A 612 16.30 -20.02 -44.59
N ARG A 613 17.36 -20.39 -45.30
CA ARG A 613 17.44 -20.35 -46.76
C ARG A 613 17.72 -21.72 -47.36
N ASP A 614 17.16 -21.92 -48.54
CA ASP A 614 17.51 -23.03 -49.39
C ASP A 614 18.96 -22.82 -49.91
N PRO A 615 19.86 -23.80 -49.73
CA PRO A 615 21.28 -23.63 -50.04
C PRO A 615 21.58 -23.55 -51.54
N GLU A 616 20.66 -23.97 -52.42
CA GLU A 616 20.84 -23.93 -53.88
C GLU A 616 20.33 -22.60 -54.48
N THR A 617 19.20 -22.10 -53.98
CA THR A 617 18.49 -20.94 -54.54
C THR A 617 18.70 -19.66 -53.74
N GLY A 618 18.99 -19.75 -52.44
CA GLY A 618 19.05 -18.61 -51.52
C GLY A 618 17.67 -18.05 -51.12
N GLU A 619 16.57 -18.62 -51.61
CA GLU A 619 15.22 -18.23 -51.23
C GLU A 619 14.91 -18.66 -49.78
N SER A 620 14.05 -17.91 -49.09
CA SER A 620 13.56 -18.31 -47.76
C SER A 620 12.71 -19.58 -47.88
N ILE A 621 12.98 -20.54 -46.98
CA ILE A 621 12.20 -21.77 -46.85
C ILE A 621 11.00 -21.62 -45.92
N GLY A 622 10.74 -20.45 -45.33
CA GLY A 622 9.58 -20.20 -44.48
C GLY A 622 9.88 -19.99 -43.01
N SER A 623 10.91 -20.63 -42.46
CA SER A 623 11.33 -20.41 -41.07
C SER A 623 12.22 -19.16 -40.91
N LEU A 624 11.98 -18.41 -39.84
CA LEU A 624 12.63 -17.16 -39.47
C LEU A 624 13.09 -17.24 -38.02
N GLN A 625 14.35 -16.93 -37.73
CA GLN A 625 14.94 -17.09 -36.40
C GLN A 625 15.18 -15.72 -35.73
N GLU A 626 14.81 -15.61 -34.46
CA GLU A 626 15.09 -14.44 -33.60
C GLU A 626 14.62 -13.12 -34.26
N GLY A 627 15.49 -12.13 -34.39
CA GLY A 627 15.18 -10.84 -35.01
C GLY A 627 14.59 -10.93 -36.43
N ALA A 628 14.83 -12.02 -37.17
CA ALA A 628 14.26 -12.21 -38.52
C ALA A 628 12.73 -12.35 -38.51
N MET A 629 12.14 -12.77 -37.38
CA MET A 629 10.69 -12.82 -37.21
C MET A 629 10.02 -11.45 -37.44
N ARG A 630 10.69 -10.36 -37.02
CA ARG A 630 10.20 -8.98 -37.18
C ARG A 630 9.97 -8.59 -38.64
N LEU A 631 10.62 -9.26 -39.59
CA LEU A 631 10.44 -9.01 -41.02
C LEU A 631 9.00 -9.28 -41.47
N VAL A 632 8.37 -10.34 -40.95
CA VAL A 632 6.98 -10.71 -41.26
C VAL A 632 6.02 -10.19 -40.20
N ALA A 633 6.36 -10.28 -38.91
CA ALA A 633 5.46 -9.95 -37.81
C ALA A 633 4.87 -8.52 -37.88
N LYS A 634 5.64 -7.53 -38.36
CA LYS A 634 5.17 -6.14 -38.52
C LYS A 634 4.03 -5.96 -39.55
N HIS A 635 3.80 -6.97 -40.39
CA HIS A 635 2.72 -6.99 -41.39
C HIS A 635 1.48 -7.74 -40.90
N VAL A 636 1.61 -8.50 -39.81
CA VAL A 636 0.49 -9.21 -39.19
C VAL A 636 -0.45 -8.18 -38.55
N PRO A 637 -1.78 -8.28 -38.74
CA PRO A 637 -2.73 -7.40 -38.08
C PRO A 637 -2.59 -7.49 -36.54
N ALA A 638 -2.42 -6.34 -35.90
CA ALA A 638 -2.38 -6.29 -34.43
C ALA A 638 -3.76 -6.69 -33.86
N PRO A 639 -3.81 -7.46 -32.77
CA PRO A 639 -5.05 -7.77 -32.08
C PRO A 639 -5.80 -6.49 -31.69
N THR A 640 -7.13 -6.56 -31.70
CA THR A 640 -8.02 -5.53 -31.17
C THR A 640 -8.03 -5.54 -29.64
N PHE A 641 -8.54 -4.48 -29.03
CA PHE A 641 -8.74 -4.45 -27.57
C PHE A 641 -9.64 -5.59 -27.08
N GLU A 642 -10.72 -5.88 -27.81
CA GLU A 642 -11.68 -6.94 -27.44
C GLU A 642 -11.06 -8.34 -27.53
N GLU A 643 -10.22 -8.59 -28.54
CA GLU A 643 -9.48 -9.86 -28.65
C GLU A 643 -8.48 -10.01 -27.50
N ARG A 644 -7.76 -8.94 -27.14
CA ARG A 644 -6.88 -8.96 -25.97
C ARG A 644 -7.66 -9.19 -24.67
N LEU A 645 -8.82 -8.55 -24.52
CA LEU A 645 -9.67 -8.73 -23.35
C LEU A 645 -10.14 -10.17 -23.21
N ALA A 646 -10.65 -10.76 -24.30
CA ALA A 646 -11.06 -12.17 -24.32
C ALA A 646 -9.89 -13.13 -24.02
N ALA A 647 -8.71 -12.85 -24.58
CA ALA A 647 -7.48 -13.62 -24.32
C ALA A 647 -7.08 -13.57 -22.84
N LEU A 648 -7.09 -12.38 -22.23
CA LEU A 648 -6.75 -12.24 -20.81
C LEU A 648 -7.79 -12.86 -19.89
N GLU A 649 -9.08 -12.79 -20.22
CA GLU A 649 -10.13 -13.48 -19.46
C GLU A 649 -9.97 -15.00 -19.52
N TYR A 650 -9.70 -15.56 -20.71
CA TYR A 650 -9.38 -16.98 -20.87
C TYR A 650 -8.17 -17.38 -20.03
N ALA A 651 -7.08 -16.61 -20.13
CA ALA A 651 -5.85 -16.89 -19.42
C ALA A 651 -6.03 -16.81 -17.89
N ARG A 652 -6.69 -15.77 -17.38
CA ARG A 652 -7.04 -15.63 -15.96
C ARG A 652 -7.81 -16.85 -15.46
N ASP A 653 -8.85 -17.27 -16.18
CA ASP A 653 -9.73 -18.35 -15.74
C ASP A 653 -8.98 -19.70 -15.73
N LEU A 654 -8.10 -19.94 -16.71
CA LEU A 654 -7.23 -21.11 -16.73
C LEU A 654 -6.23 -21.08 -15.57
N MET A 655 -5.56 -19.95 -15.33
CA MET A 655 -4.62 -19.77 -14.22
C MET A 655 -5.30 -20.01 -12.86
N HIS A 656 -6.51 -19.49 -12.66
CA HIS A 656 -7.29 -19.78 -11.45
C HIS A 656 -7.65 -21.26 -11.34
N SER A 657 -7.89 -21.96 -12.45
CA SER A 657 -8.19 -23.39 -12.44
C SER A 657 -7.04 -24.29 -11.98
N VAL A 658 -5.81 -23.77 -12.03
CA VAL A 658 -4.60 -24.47 -11.55
C VAL A 658 -4.06 -23.86 -10.24
N GLY A 659 -4.83 -23.00 -9.58
CA GLY A 659 -4.48 -22.48 -8.26
C GLY A 659 -3.67 -21.19 -8.23
N ILE A 660 -3.47 -20.52 -9.38
CA ILE A 660 -2.68 -19.30 -9.46
C ILE A 660 -3.53 -18.06 -9.10
N THR A 661 -2.97 -17.21 -8.23
CA THR A 661 -3.60 -15.99 -7.71
C THR A 661 -2.76 -14.73 -7.91
N SER A 662 -1.49 -14.87 -8.29
CA SER A 662 -0.57 -13.76 -8.56
C SER A 662 0.39 -14.16 -9.67
N LEU A 663 0.94 -13.18 -10.37
CA LEU A 663 1.90 -13.41 -11.43
C LEU A 663 2.87 -12.25 -11.61
N GLN A 664 4.05 -12.57 -12.12
CA GLN A 664 4.90 -11.64 -12.81
C GLN A 664 4.74 -11.83 -14.31
N LYS A 665 4.14 -10.83 -14.94
CA LYS A 665 3.96 -10.77 -16.37
C LYS A 665 5.31 -10.39 -17.00
N ALA A 666 5.95 -11.37 -17.63
CA ALA A 666 7.37 -11.33 -17.95
C ALA A 666 7.77 -10.25 -18.96
N TYR A 667 6.81 -9.74 -19.75
CA TYR A 667 7.00 -8.61 -20.65
C TYR A 667 5.66 -7.88 -20.89
N ALA A 668 5.66 -6.55 -20.90
CA ALA A 668 4.51 -5.72 -21.17
C ALA A 668 4.78 -4.48 -22.02
N GLU A 669 3.87 -4.26 -22.97
CA GLU A 669 3.64 -2.96 -23.61
C GLU A 669 2.32 -2.32 -23.14
N GLU A 670 2.17 -1.04 -23.45
CA GLU A 670 1.01 -0.23 -23.06
C GLU A 670 -0.35 -0.84 -23.48
N PRO A 671 -0.56 -1.31 -24.73
CA PRO A 671 -1.84 -1.89 -25.13
C PRO A 671 -2.26 -3.12 -24.32
N GLU A 672 -1.28 -3.83 -23.74
CA GLU A 672 -1.56 -4.98 -22.87
C GLU A 672 -1.93 -4.51 -21.46
N LEU A 673 -1.19 -3.53 -20.92
CA LEU A 673 -1.47 -2.92 -19.62
C LEU A 673 -2.87 -2.30 -19.57
N GLU A 674 -3.36 -1.73 -20.67
CA GLU A 674 -4.72 -1.19 -20.77
C GLU A 674 -5.80 -2.23 -20.48
N VAL A 675 -5.59 -3.49 -20.88
CA VAL A 675 -6.56 -4.57 -20.70
C VAL A 675 -6.53 -5.08 -19.25
N TYR A 676 -5.35 -5.18 -18.65
CA TYR A 676 -5.21 -5.47 -17.21
C TYR A 676 -5.88 -4.38 -16.36
N GLU A 677 -5.60 -3.11 -16.66
CA GLU A 677 -6.21 -1.97 -15.97
C GLU A 677 -7.73 -1.97 -16.10
N HIS A 678 -8.24 -2.31 -17.28
CA HIS A 678 -9.68 -2.42 -17.54
C HIS A 678 -10.35 -3.49 -16.65
N LEU A 679 -9.78 -4.70 -16.59
CA LEU A 679 -10.31 -5.78 -15.74
C LEU A 679 -10.20 -5.43 -14.24
N ASP A 680 -9.13 -4.75 -13.82
CA ASP A 680 -8.95 -4.37 -12.41
C ASP A 680 -9.98 -3.32 -11.99
N LYS A 681 -10.20 -2.28 -12.81
CA LYS A 681 -11.25 -1.26 -12.60
C LYS A 681 -12.66 -1.86 -12.55
N MET A 682 -12.90 -2.96 -13.25
CA MET A 682 -14.17 -3.69 -13.20
C MET A 682 -14.30 -4.65 -12.00
N GLY A 683 -13.25 -4.82 -11.19
CA GLY A 683 -13.20 -5.82 -10.12
C GLY A 683 -13.25 -7.25 -10.64
N LYS A 684 -12.72 -7.48 -11.86
CA LYS A 684 -12.73 -8.77 -12.56
C LYS A 684 -11.33 -9.32 -12.84
N LEU A 685 -10.27 -8.57 -12.56
CA LEU A 685 -8.90 -9.07 -12.76
C LEU A 685 -8.60 -10.25 -11.83
N ASN A 686 -8.91 -10.13 -10.54
CA ASN A 686 -8.74 -11.16 -9.51
C ASN A 686 -7.36 -11.84 -9.46
N LEU A 687 -6.33 -11.17 -9.99
CA LEU A 687 -4.93 -11.58 -9.98
C LEU A 687 -4.10 -10.40 -9.49
N ARG A 688 -3.07 -10.65 -8.70
CA ARG A 688 -2.03 -9.64 -8.43
C ARG A 688 -1.00 -9.72 -9.53
N VAL A 689 -0.75 -8.60 -10.22
CA VAL A 689 0.05 -8.56 -11.43
C VAL A 689 1.19 -7.57 -11.23
N VAL A 690 2.42 -8.08 -11.24
CA VAL A 690 3.61 -7.26 -11.46
C VAL A 690 3.98 -7.38 -12.94
N ALA A 691 4.01 -6.26 -13.66
CA ALA A 691 4.28 -6.24 -15.09
C ALA A 691 5.69 -5.69 -15.36
N ALA A 692 6.47 -6.43 -16.16
CA ALA A 692 7.79 -6.03 -16.59
C ALA A 692 7.73 -5.28 -17.92
N LEU A 693 8.06 -3.99 -17.95
CA LEU A 693 8.11 -3.19 -19.17
C LEU A 693 9.31 -3.60 -20.04
N LEU A 694 9.20 -3.63 -21.36
CA LEU A 694 10.33 -4.03 -22.22
C LEU A 694 11.38 -2.95 -22.35
N TRP A 695 12.63 -3.33 -22.12
CA TRP A 695 13.77 -2.62 -22.66
C TRP A 695 14.07 -3.08 -24.09
N ASP A 696 14.04 -2.16 -25.04
CA ASP A 696 14.43 -2.39 -26.43
C ASP A 696 15.85 -1.86 -26.66
N ALA A 697 16.80 -2.75 -26.96
CA ALA A 697 18.20 -2.39 -27.23
C ALA A 697 18.36 -1.50 -28.48
N GLU A 698 17.46 -1.62 -29.45
CA GLU A 698 17.42 -0.78 -30.66
C GLU A 698 16.43 0.38 -30.53
N GLY A 699 15.81 0.52 -29.35
CA GLY A 699 14.77 1.49 -29.07
C GLY A 699 15.28 2.93 -29.05
N PRO A 700 14.37 3.92 -29.09
CA PRO A 700 14.76 5.32 -29.08
C PRO A 700 15.40 5.74 -27.75
N ASP A 701 16.17 6.84 -27.77
CA ASP A 701 16.60 7.50 -26.54
C ASP A 701 15.39 7.87 -25.65
N GLY A 702 15.55 7.78 -24.33
CA GLY A 702 14.54 8.20 -23.36
C GLY A 702 13.52 7.14 -22.95
N GLN A 703 13.74 5.86 -23.26
CA GLN A 703 12.90 4.73 -22.82
C GLN A 703 12.60 4.76 -21.31
N ILE A 704 13.58 5.04 -20.45
CA ILE A 704 13.37 5.12 -18.99
C ILE A 704 12.30 6.17 -18.63
N ALA A 705 12.28 7.31 -19.31
CA ALA A 705 11.26 8.34 -19.05
C ALA A 705 9.85 7.86 -19.47
N ALA A 706 9.75 7.13 -20.58
CA ALA A 706 8.50 6.51 -21.01
C ALA A 706 8.04 5.42 -20.02
N MET A 707 8.97 4.58 -19.54
CA MET A 707 8.70 3.57 -18.52
C MET A 707 8.20 4.19 -17.21
N LYS A 708 8.78 5.31 -16.77
CA LYS A 708 8.29 6.05 -15.59
C LYS A 708 6.85 6.52 -15.77
N ALA A 709 6.50 7.04 -16.95
CA ALA A 709 5.13 7.44 -17.25
C ALA A 709 4.15 6.24 -17.25
N LEU A 710 4.58 5.09 -17.79
CA LEU A 710 3.80 3.85 -17.74
C LEU A 710 3.63 3.35 -16.29
N ARG A 711 4.69 3.37 -15.48
CA ARG A 711 4.63 3.03 -14.05
C ARG A 711 3.63 3.90 -13.31
N GLU A 712 3.69 5.22 -13.50
CA GLU A 712 2.76 6.16 -12.88
C GLU A 712 1.30 5.91 -13.28
N ARG A 713 1.05 5.49 -14.53
CA ARG A 713 -0.30 5.19 -15.04
C ARG A 713 -0.82 3.82 -14.59
N TYR A 714 0.04 2.80 -14.55
CA TYR A 714 -0.33 1.39 -14.40
C TYR A 714 0.17 0.77 -13.09
N THR A 715 0.28 1.57 -12.03
CA THR A 715 0.56 1.08 -10.66
C THR A 715 -0.58 1.47 -9.73
N GLN A 716 -1.63 0.65 -9.70
CA GLN A 716 -2.84 0.86 -8.90
C GLN A 716 -3.60 -0.47 -8.73
N GLY A 717 -4.33 -0.59 -7.62
CA GLY A 717 -5.16 -1.77 -7.37
C GLY A 717 -4.32 -3.06 -7.35
N ASN A 718 -4.64 -4.01 -8.22
CA ASN A 718 -3.89 -5.26 -8.33
C ASN A 718 -2.83 -5.27 -9.47
N LEU A 719 -2.60 -4.15 -10.15
CA LEU A 719 -1.60 -4.03 -11.22
C LEU A 719 -0.44 -3.12 -10.79
N SER A 720 0.79 -3.56 -11.01
CA SER A 720 2.02 -2.82 -10.72
C SER A 720 3.02 -2.93 -11.88
N ALA A 721 3.21 -1.85 -12.64
CA ALA A 721 4.20 -1.79 -13.73
C ALA A 721 5.58 -1.31 -13.22
N THR A 722 6.16 -2.07 -12.29
CA THR A 722 7.37 -1.70 -11.52
C THR A 722 8.62 -2.47 -11.91
N SER A 723 8.51 -3.45 -12.82
CA SER A 723 9.63 -4.24 -13.31
C SER A 723 9.98 -3.87 -14.76
N VAL A 724 11.18 -4.23 -15.21
CA VAL A 724 11.66 -4.05 -16.59
C VAL A 724 12.29 -5.34 -17.09
N LYS A 725 11.82 -5.85 -18.23
CA LYS A 725 12.35 -7.03 -18.90
C LYS A 725 13.53 -6.66 -19.78
N ILE A 726 14.64 -7.39 -19.63
CA ILE A 726 15.83 -7.28 -20.47
C ILE A 726 16.17 -8.66 -21.02
N PHE A 727 16.39 -8.74 -22.34
CA PHE A 727 16.95 -9.92 -22.98
C PHE A 727 18.48 -9.83 -23.01
N VAL A 728 19.16 -10.78 -22.35
CA VAL A 728 20.63 -10.81 -22.29
C VAL A 728 21.18 -11.68 -23.43
N ASP A 729 20.52 -12.80 -23.72
CA ASP A 729 20.90 -13.76 -24.75
C ASP A 729 19.68 -14.44 -25.41
N GLY A 730 19.94 -15.32 -26.39
CA GLY A 730 18.90 -16.15 -27.04
C GLY A 730 18.77 -17.53 -26.39
N VAL A 731 18.53 -18.56 -27.20
CA VAL A 731 18.39 -19.95 -26.75
C VAL A 731 19.61 -20.81 -27.05
N MET A 732 19.81 -21.89 -26.29
CA MET A 732 20.96 -22.81 -26.47
C MET A 732 20.80 -23.68 -27.71
N GLU A 733 19.56 -24.00 -28.08
CA GLU A 733 19.18 -24.90 -29.17
C GLU A 733 19.52 -24.31 -30.55
N ASN A 734 19.59 -22.99 -30.64
CA ASN A 734 20.08 -22.24 -31.80
C ASN A 734 21.52 -21.73 -31.66
N TYR A 735 22.22 -22.11 -30.57
CA TYR A 735 23.58 -21.67 -30.24
C TYR A 735 23.74 -20.15 -30.06
N THR A 736 22.66 -19.49 -29.66
CA THR A 736 22.57 -18.03 -29.47
C THR A 736 22.69 -17.62 -28.01
N ALA A 737 22.38 -18.50 -27.06
CA ALA A 737 22.60 -18.27 -25.64
C ALA A 737 24.09 -18.07 -25.33
N VAL A 738 24.43 -17.13 -24.45
CA VAL A 738 25.81 -16.68 -24.22
C VAL A 738 26.50 -17.59 -23.21
N MET A 739 27.51 -18.32 -23.67
CA MET A 739 28.23 -19.33 -22.90
C MET A 739 29.65 -18.87 -22.54
N LEU A 740 30.17 -19.30 -21.39
CA LEU A 740 31.58 -19.07 -21.02
C LEU A 740 32.54 -19.94 -21.86
N GLU A 741 32.13 -21.17 -22.17
CA GLU A 741 32.83 -22.06 -23.09
C GLU A 741 32.15 -22.08 -24.46
N PRO A 742 32.88 -22.15 -25.59
CA PRO A 742 32.26 -22.28 -26.90
C PRO A 742 31.43 -23.56 -27.05
N TYR A 743 30.34 -23.48 -27.81
CA TYR A 743 29.57 -24.64 -28.25
C TYR A 743 30.43 -25.57 -29.11
N LEU A 744 30.14 -26.87 -29.05
CA LEU A 744 30.81 -27.94 -29.80
C LEU A 744 30.29 -28.05 -31.24
N VAL A 745 30.20 -26.92 -31.95
CA VAL A 745 29.77 -26.80 -33.35
C VAL A 745 30.92 -26.27 -34.21
N ASP A 746 30.84 -26.48 -35.53
CA ASP A 746 31.90 -26.10 -36.49
C ASP A 746 32.25 -24.60 -36.45
N SER A 747 31.30 -23.73 -36.11
CA SER A 747 31.53 -22.29 -35.99
C SER A 747 32.38 -21.90 -34.77
N GLY A 748 32.39 -22.74 -33.73
CA GLY A 748 33.02 -22.44 -32.44
C GLY A 748 32.45 -21.20 -31.75
N THR A 749 31.16 -20.89 -31.98
CA THR A 749 30.47 -19.75 -31.36
C THR A 749 30.31 -19.95 -29.84
N SER A 750 30.22 -18.85 -29.10
CA SER A 750 29.85 -18.82 -27.67
C SER A 750 28.50 -18.12 -27.44
N GLY A 751 27.68 -18.02 -28.49
CA GLY A 751 26.49 -17.17 -28.51
C GLY A 751 26.83 -15.71 -28.79
N THR A 752 25.82 -14.85 -28.80
CA THR A 752 25.98 -13.40 -29.00
C THR A 752 25.09 -12.67 -28.01
N PRO A 753 25.65 -11.80 -27.15
CA PRO A 753 24.83 -11.03 -26.22
C PRO A 753 23.93 -10.08 -27.00
N MET A 754 22.66 -10.01 -26.61
CA MET A 754 21.68 -9.11 -27.22
C MET A 754 21.92 -7.65 -26.84
N ILE A 755 22.61 -7.41 -25.71
CA ILE A 755 23.07 -6.10 -25.27
C ILE A 755 24.56 -6.17 -24.99
N GLU A 756 25.33 -5.20 -25.50
CA GLU A 756 26.76 -5.14 -25.24
C GLU A 756 27.05 -5.06 -23.72
N PRO A 757 28.01 -5.82 -23.17
CA PRO A 757 28.23 -5.92 -21.72
C PRO A 757 28.37 -4.58 -21.01
N THR A 758 29.10 -3.63 -21.59
CA THR A 758 29.27 -2.29 -21.02
C THR A 758 27.99 -1.47 -21.01
N GLU A 759 27.15 -1.66 -22.04
CA GLU A 759 25.87 -0.99 -22.12
C GLU A 759 24.88 -1.58 -21.11
N MET A 760 24.88 -2.91 -20.93
CA MET A 760 24.03 -3.58 -19.96
C MET A 760 24.24 -3.06 -18.53
N VAL A 761 25.50 -2.88 -18.11
CA VAL A 761 25.83 -2.28 -16.80
C VAL A 761 25.21 -0.89 -16.64
N GLU A 762 25.32 -0.04 -17.68
CA GLU A 762 24.74 1.31 -17.65
C GLU A 762 23.21 1.28 -17.63
N VAL A 763 22.58 0.44 -18.45
CA VAL A 763 21.11 0.29 -18.50
C VAL A 763 20.57 -0.17 -17.14
N VAL A 764 21.13 -1.23 -16.57
CA VAL A 764 20.70 -1.77 -15.27
C VAL A 764 20.92 -0.75 -14.15
N SER A 765 22.07 -0.08 -14.13
CA SER A 765 22.34 0.98 -13.13
C SER A 765 21.33 2.12 -13.22
N ASN A 766 21.02 2.57 -14.44
CA ASN A 766 20.08 3.68 -14.64
C ASN A 766 18.63 3.29 -14.30
N LEU A 767 18.23 2.04 -14.58
CA LEU A 767 16.93 1.51 -14.16
C LEU A 767 16.83 1.38 -12.64
N ALA A 768 17.88 0.86 -12.00
CA ALA A 768 17.96 0.74 -10.55
C ALA A 768 17.91 2.10 -9.85
N ALA A 769 18.60 3.12 -10.38
CA ALA A 769 18.56 4.49 -9.88
C ALA A 769 17.14 5.10 -9.87
N GLU A 770 16.27 4.61 -10.76
CA GLU A 770 14.87 5.04 -10.88
C GLU A 770 13.90 4.09 -10.16
N GLY A 771 14.41 3.10 -9.41
CA GLY A 771 13.64 2.17 -8.61
C GLY A 771 12.91 1.10 -9.42
N PHE A 772 13.39 0.73 -10.61
CA PHE A 772 12.85 -0.41 -11.36
C PHE A 772 13.56 -1.70 -10.95
N GLN A 773 12.77 -2.73 -10.67
CA GLN A 773 13.27 -4.10 -10.66
C GLN A 773 13.63 -4.50 -12.09
N VAL A 774 14.68 -5.30 -12.26
CA VAL A 774 15.08 -5.82 -13.58
C VAL A 774 14.85 -7.33 -13.58
N HIS A 775 14.11 -7.77 -14.59
CA HIS A 775 13.82 -9.14 -14.93
C HIS A 775 14.68 -9.51 -16.14
N PHE A 776 15.73 -10.29 -15.95
CA PHE A 776 16.62 -10.72 -17.03
C PHE A 776 16.13 -12.03 -17.63
N HIS A 777 16.12 -12.13 -18.96
CA HIS A 777 16.20 -13.41 -19.66
C HIS A 777 17.67 -13.80 -19.79
N ALA A 778 18.08 -14.92 -19.19
CA ALA A 778 19.45 -15.40 -19.22
C ALA A 778 19.51 -16.95 -19.21
N LEU A 779 19.83 -17.56 -20.34
CA LEU A 779 19.90 -19.03 -20.45
C LEU A 779 21.32 -19.54 -20.22
N GLY A 780 22.30 -18.95 -20.90
CA GLY A 780 23.69 -19.37 -20.82
C GLY A 780 24.38 -18.92 -19.54
N ASP A 781 25.43 -19.63 -19.15
CA ASP A 781 26.22 -19.30 -17.96
C ASP A 781 26.98 -17.98 -18.09
N GLY A 782 27.35 -17.61 -19.33
CA GLY A 782 27.90 -16.30 -19.64
C GLY A 782 26.86 -15.18 -19.48
N ALA A 783 25.62 -15.39 -19.94
CA ALA A 783 24.53 -14.44 -19.74
C ALA A 783 24.19 -14.25 -18.26
N ALA A 784 24.11 -15.34 -17.49
CA ALA A 784 23.86 -15.28 -16.05
C ALA A 784 24.95 -14.48 -15.33
N ARG A 785 26.23 -14.72 -15.66
CA ARG A 785 27.35 -13.95 -15.10
C ARG A 785 27.28 -12.47 -15.47
N LEU A 786 27.02 -12.16 -16.74
CA LEU A 786 26.90 -10.78 -17.20
C LEU A 786 25.77 -10.04 -16.45
N ALA A 787 24.60 -10.68 -16.27
CA ALA A 787 23.48 -10.08 -15.54
C ALA A 787 23.82 -9.85 -14.05
N LEU A 788 24.47 -10.82 -13.40
CA LEU A 788 24.94 -10.67 -12.02
C LEU A 788 26.01 -9.58 -11.88
N ASP A 789 26.93 -9.45 -12.85
CA ASP A 789 27.92 -8.36 -12.90
C ASP A 789 27.22 -6.99 -13.00
N ALA A 790 26.16 -6.88 -13.81
CA ALA A 790 25.39 -5.64 -13.92
C ALA A 790 24.62 -5.29 -12.65
N VAL A 791 24.06 -6.29 -11.95
CA VAL A 791 23.41 -6.09 -10.64
C VAL A 791 24.44 -5.67 -9.58
N GLU A 792 25.61 -6.31 -9.56
CA GLU A 792 26.69 -5.96 -8.65
C GLU A 792 27.15 -4.51 -8.82
N GLU A 793 27.36 -4.07 -10.06
CA GLU A 793 27.72 -2.68 -10.36
C GLU A 793 26.61 -1.69 -9.99
N ALA A 794 25.34 -2.02 -10.24
CA ALA A 794 24.21 -1.18 -9.85
C ALA A 794 24.14 -1.01 -8.31
N ASN A 795 24.30 -2.11 -7.56
CA ASN A 795 24.35 -2.09 -6.10
C ASN A 795 25.54 -1.27 -5.57
N GLN A 796 26.71 -1.36 -6.22
CA GLN A 796 27.88 -0.54 -5.85
C GLN A 796 27.66 0.96 -6.10
N ARG A 797 26.94 1.32 -7.16
CA ARG A 797 26.67 2.73 -7.52
C ARG A 797 25.57 3.38 -6.68
N HIS A 798 24.52 2.62 -6.34
CA HIS A 798 23.30 3.17 -5.76
C HIS A 798 22.98 2.65 -4.34
N GLY A 799 23.75 1.67 -3.85
CA GLY A 799 23.43 0.95 -2.61
C GLY A 799 22.41 -0.17 -2.85
N ASP A 800 22.21 -1.01 -1.84
CA ASP A 800 21.15 -2.01 -1.85
C ASP A 800 19.80 -1.34 -1.61
N ALA A 801 19.04 -1.16 -2.69
CA ALA A 801 17.70 -0.58 -2.68
C ALA A 801 16.60 -1.64 -2.50
N ASP A 802 16.96 -2.89 -2.17
CA ASP A 802 16.05 -4.05 -2.12
C ASP A 802 15.21 -4.15 -3.40
N LEU A 803 15.82 -4.01 -4.58
CA LEU A 803 15.07 -4.08 -5.85
C LEU A 803 14.74 -5.51 -6.27
N ARG A 804 15.43 -6.50 -5.67
CA ARG A 804 15.23 -7.95 -5.89
C ARG A 804 15.29 -8.31 -7.38
N HIS A 805 16.30 -7.80 -8.09
CA HIS A 805 16.53 -8.16 -9.49
C HIS A 805 16.54 -9.68 -9.67
N HIS A 806 16.03 -10.19 -10.79
CA HIS A 806 15.92 -11.64 -10.96
C HIS A 806 16.18 -12.08 -12.38
N LEU A 807 16.74 -13.28 -12.50
CA LEU A 807 17.15 -13.87 -13.76
C LEU A 807 16.28 -15.09 -14.02
N SER A 808 15.57 -15.10 -15.15
CA SER A 808 14.73 -16.21 -15.59
C SER A 808 15.49 -17.23 -16.45
N HIS A 809 14.95 -18.45 -16.51
CA HIS A 809 15.45 -19.61 -17.26
C HIS A 809 16.65 -20.25 -16.59
N LEU A 810 17.80 -19.57 -16.57
CA LEU A 810 19.02 -20.06 -15.92
C LEU A 810 19.32 -21.51 -16.31
N GLN A 811 19.20 -21.80 -17.62
CA GLN A 811 19.38 -23.14 -18.18
C GLN A 811 20.75 -23.69 -17.79
N VAL A 812 21.79 -22.86 -17.76
CA VAL A 812 23.11 -23.17 -17.21
C VAL A 812 23.58 -22.04 -16.29
N VAL A 813 24.07 -22.38 -15.09
CA VAL A 813 24.74 -21.39 -14.20
C VAL A 813 26.08 -21.95 -13.74
N HIS A 814 27.15 -21.21 -13.98
CA HIS A 814 28.47 -21.63 -13.54
C HIS A 814 28.54 -21.71 -11.99
N PRO A 815 29.19 -22.72 -11.38
CA PRO A 815 29.20 -22.91 -9.93
C PRO A 815 29.72 -21.72 -9.10
N ASP A 816 30.66 -20.96 -9.66
CA ASP A 816 31.19 -19.74 -9.03
C ASP A 816 30.13 -18.63 -8.85
N ASP A 817 29.03 -18.68 -9.61
CA ASP A 817 27.97 -17.67 -9.56
C ASP A 817 26.81 -18.06 -8.62
N HIS A 818 26.76 -19.29 -8.10
CA HIS A 818 25.66 -19.74 -7.23
C HIS A 818 25.49 -18.89 -5.97
N ALA A 819 26.59 -18.54 -5.31
CA ALA A 819 26.55 -17.73 -4.08
C ALA A 819 26.20 -16.26 -4.36
N ARG A 820 26.46 -15.78 -5.59
CA ARG A 820 26.24 -14.37 -5.96
C ARG A 820 24.77 -13.98 -5.90
N PHE A 821 23.84 -14.92 -6.13
CA PHE A 821 22.40 -14.65 -5.93
C PHE A 821 22.12 -14.17 -4.50
N ALA A 822 22.69 -14.82 -3.49
CA ALA A 822 22.54 -14.41 -2.09
C ALA A 822 23.30 -13.12 -1.79
N GLU A 823 24.54 -13.01 -2.27
CA GLU A 823 25.42 -11.85 -2.00
C GLU A 823 24.87 -10.55 -2.60
N LEU A 824 24.16 -10.63 -3.72
CA LEU A 824 23.63 -9.48 -4.46
C LEU A 824 22.14 -9.21 -4.20
N GLY A 825 21.47 -10.06 -3.42
CA GLY A 825 20.01 -9.99 -3.25
C GLY A 825 19.23 -10.29 -4.54
N ALA A 826 19.85 -11.00 -5.49
CA ALA A 826 19.21 -11.39 -6.74
C ALA A 826 18.42 -12.70 -6.57
N VAL A 827 17.31 -12.83 -7.29
CA VAL A 827 16.46 -14.04 -7.25
C VAL A 827 16.72 -14.90 -8.49
N ALA A 828 16.93 -16.20 -8.28
CA ALA A 828 17.00 -17.18 -9.35
C ALA A 828 15.58 -17.66 -9.70
N ASN A 829 15.11 -17.34 -10.90
CA ASN A 829 13.77 -17.67 -11.37
C ASN A 829 13.85 -18.83 -12.38
N PHE A 830 13.40 -20.02 -11.98
CA PHE A 830 13.51 -21.22 -12.82
C PHE A 830 12.16 -21.67 -13.36
N GLN A 831 12.17 -22.27 -14.55
CA GLN A 831 11.07 -23.00 -15.19
C GLN A 831 11.30 -24.51 -14.93
N PRO A 832 10.67 -25.13 -13.91
CA PRO A 832 11.08 -26.46 -13.47
C PRO A 832 10.86 -27.55 -14.49
N VAL A 833 9.81 -27.46 -15.31
CA VAL A 833 9.53 -28.40 -16.41
C VAL A 833 10.57 -28.36 -17.52
N TRP A 834 11.53 -27.44 -17.51
CA TRP A 834 12.66 -27.52 -18.46
C TRP A 834 13.80 -28.39 -17.92
N ALA A 835 13.70 -28.81 -16.66
CA ALA A 835 14.79 -29.41 -15.91
C ALA A 835 14.77 -30.96 -15.92
N TYR A 836 14.39 -31.57 -17.04
CA TYR A 836 14.46 -33.01 -17.29
C TYR A 836 15.06 -33.32 -18.67
N ALA A 837 15.41 -34.59 -18.92
CA ALA A 837 16.06 -35.00 -20.16
C ALA A 837 15.03 -35.30 -21.27
N ASP A 838 14.40 -34.24 -21.80
CA ASP A 838 13.48 -34.29 -22.93
C ASP A 838 14.23 -34.26 -24.29
N GLU A 839 13.50 -34.23 -25.40
CA GLU A 839 14.12 -34.17 -26.74
C GLU A 839 14.87 -32.85 -26.96
N TYR A 840 14.40 -31.72 -26.40
CA TYR A 840 15.15 -30.46 -26.46
C TYR A 840 16.54 -30.62 -25.79
N VAL A 841 16.57 -31.12 -24.55
CA VAL A 841 17.82 -31.31 -23.82
C VAL A 841 18.71 -32.36 -24.47
N VAL A 842 18.18 -33.53 -24.82
CA VAL A 842 18.98 -34.68 -25.27
C VAL A 842 19.48 -34.52 -26.71
N ASP A 843 18.65 -33.99 -27.60
CA ASP A 843 18.97 -33.92 -29.03
C ASP A 843 19.46 -32.53 -29.48
N LEU A 844 18.98 -31.46 -28.83
CA LEU A 844 19.28 -30.08 -29.26
C LEU A 844 20.28 -29.34 -28.35
N THR A 845 20.47 -29.76 -27.08
CA THR A 845 21.40 -29.09 -26.15
C THR A 845 22.66 -29.90 -25.84
N LEU A 846 22.51 -31.09 -25.22
CA LEU A 846 23.62 -31.90 -24.70
C LEU A 846 24.72 -32.26 -25.72
N PRO A 847 24.41 -32.56 -27.00
CA PRO A 847 25.44 -32.89 -27.98
C PRO A 847 26.40 -31.74 -28.29
N PHE A 848 26.00 -30.49 -27.97
CA PHE A 848 26.69 -29.28 -28.40
C PHE A 848 27.38 -28.53 -27.26
N ILE A 849 27.43 -29.09 -26.04
CA ILE A 849 28.13 -28.51 -24.90
C ILE A 849 29.08 -29.52 -24.24
N SER A 850 30.01 -29.03 -23.42
CA SER A 850 30.92 -29.91 -22.68
C SER A 850 30.18 -30.72 -21.62
N ALA A 851 30.64 -31.95 -21.36
CA ALA A 851 30.08 -32.79 -20.30
C ALA A 851 30.19 -32.17 -18.89
N GLU A 852 31.08 -31.19 -18.72
CA GLU A 852 31.18 -30.38 -17.51
C GLU A 852 30.05 -29.35 -17.43
N THR A 853 29.86 -28.55 -18.49
CA THR A 853 28.76 -27.58 -18.61
C THR A 853 27.39 -28.22 -18.43
N ALA A 854 27.17 -29.41 -19.00
CA ALA A 854 25.92 -30.16 -18.85
C ALA A 854 25.52 -30.43 -17.39
N ARG A 855 26.49 -30.54 -16.47
CA ARG A 855 26.25 -30.78 -15.04
C ARG A 855 25.76 -29.54 -14.29
N TRP A 856 25.86 -28.37 -14.92
CA TRP A 856 25.44 -27.10 -14.36
C TRP A 856 24.02 -26.72 -14.81
N MET A 857 23.34 -27.61 -15.53
CA MET A 857 22.00 -27.33 -16.04
C MET A 857 20.95 -27.31 -14.93
N TYR A 858 20.19 -26.22 -14.89
CA TYR A 858 19.11 -25.92 -13.92
C TYR A 858 19.51 -26.20 -12.46
N PRO A 859 20.48 -25.48 -11.88
CA PRO A 859 21.10 -25.81 -10.60
C PRO A 859 20.30 -25.33 -9.37
N ILE A 860 19.00 -25.64 -9.33
CA ILE A 860 18.03 -25.15 -8.32
C ILE A 860 18.52 -25.42 -6.88
N LYS A 861 18.88 -26.68 -6.58
CA LYS A 861 19.36 -27.05 -5.24
C LYS A 861 20.67 -26.36 -4.88
N SER A 862 21.56 -26.18 -5.85
CA SER A 862 22.86 -25.57 -5.60
C SER A 862 22.76 -24.08 -5.27
N VAL A 863 21.83 -23.35 -5.91
CA VAL A 863 21.52 -21.96 -5.55
C VAL A 863 20.91 -21.89 -4.14
N LEU A 864 19.95 -22.76 -3.82
CA LEU A 864 19.36 -22.83 -2.47
C LEU A 864 20.40 -23.15 -1.39
N ASP A 865 21.27 -24.14 -1.63
CA ASP A 865 22.32 -24.54 -0.69
C ASP A 865 23.38 -23.43 -0.49
N ALA A 866 23.55 -22.55 -1.49
CA ALA A 866 24.39 -21.36 -1.41
C ALA A 866 23.71 -20.16 -0.70
N GLY A 867 22.44 -20.31 -0.29
CA GLY A 867 21.67 -19.27 0.40
C GLY A 867 20.88 -18.34 -0.53
N GLY A 868 20.88 -18.60 -1.85
CA GLY A 868 20.14 -17.82 -2.83
C GLY A 868 18.63 -18.01 -2.70
N LYS A 869 17.87 -17.00 -3.12
CA LYS A 869 16.41 -17.06 -3.20
C LYS A 869 16.01 -17.64 -4.55
N VAL A 870 15.05 -18.56 -4.54
CA VAL A 870 14.49 -19.18 -5.74
C VAL A 870 13.00 -18.82 -5.86
N ALA A 871 12.60 -18.43 -7.06
CA ALA A 871 11.22 -18.32 -7.49
C ALA A 871 10.98 -19.27 -8.67
N PHE A 872 9.73 -19.68 -8.89
CA PHE A 872 9.36 -20.48 -10.06
C PHE A 872 8.38 -19.73 -10.94
N GLY A 873 8.55 -19.87 -12.25
CA GLY A 873 7.60 -19.43 -13.25
C GLY A 873 7.42 -20.47 -14.33
N SER A 874 6.28 -20.44 -15.03
CA SER A 874 5.97 -21.43 -16.08
C SER A 874 6.55 -21.08 -17.45
N ASP A 875 6.76 -19.80 -17.71
CA ASP A 875 6.95 -19.27 -19.05
C ASP A 875 5.81 -19.68 -20.02
N TRP A 876 4.59 -19.88 -19.52
CA TRP A 876 3.43 -20.23 -20.35
C TRP A 876 3.16 -19.11 -21.38
N SER A 877 3.00 -19.41 -22.67
CA SER A 877 2.67 -20.72 -23.29
C SER A 877 3.81 -21.64 -23.72
N VAL A 878 5.09 -21.31 -23.45
CA VAL A 878 6.22 -22.20 -23.77
C VAL A 878 6.10 -23.56 -23.09
N SER A 879 5.68 -23.55 -21.82
CA SER A 879 5.40 -24.76 -21.06
C SER A 879 4.05 -24.67 -20.33
N THR A 880 3.65 -25.73 -19.63
CA THR A 880 2.37 -25.77 -18.92
C THR A 880 2.28 -24.69 -17.83
N VAL A 881 1.13 -24.02 -17.75
CA VAL A 881 0.81 -23.08 -16.67
C VAL A 881 0.52 -23.77 -15.34
N ASP A 882 0.28 -25.09 -15.35
CA ASP A 882 -0.03 -25.86 -14.15
C ASP A 882 1.21 -25.99 -13.25
N PRO A 883 1.15 -25.56 -11.97
CA PRO A 883 2.26 -25.74 -11.04
C PRO A 883 2.54 -27.21 -10.68
N MET A 884 1.59 -28.14 -10.83
CA MET A 884 1.75 -29.52 -10.35
C MET A 884 2.83 -30.31 -11.12
N PRO A 885 2.83 -30.35 -12.47
CA PRO A 885 3.94 -30.92 -13.25
C PRO A 885 5.28 -30.27 -12.92
N GLN A 886 5.28 -28.95 -12.69
CA GLN A 886 6.50 -28.20 -12.37
C GLN A 886 7.08 -28.58 -11.00
N ILE A 887 6.24 -28.72 -9.97
CA ILE A 887 6.66 -29.21 -8.67
C ILE A 887 7.19 -30.64 -8.77
N GLU A 888 6.49 -31.52 -9.52
CA GLU A 888 6.93 -32.88 -9.75
C GLU A 888 8.33 -32.93 -10.38
N THR A 889 8.54 -32.21 -11.48
CA THR A 889 9.85 -32.17 -12.16
C THR A 889 10.94 -31.57 -11.26
N ALA A 890 10.65 -30.54 -10.45
CA ALA A 890 11.64 -29.99 -9.51
C ALA A 890 12.11 -31.03 -8.48
N VAL A 891 11.22 -31.92 -8.06
CA VAL A 891 11.48 -32.96 -7.05
C VAL A 891 12.09 -34.22 -7.66
N THR A 892 11.70 -34.58 -8.87
CA THR A 892 12.04 -35.86 -9.50
C THR A 892 13.10 -35.74 -10.60
N ARG A 893 13.19 -34.59 -11.26
CA ARG A 893 14.05 -34.34 -12.44
C ARG A 893 13.75 -35.29 -13.61
N VAL A 894 12.50 -35.72 -13.72
CA VAL A 894 11.98 -36.49 -14.86
C VAL A 894 10.77 -35.78 -15.45
N ASP A 895 10.38 -36.22 -16.64
CA ASP A 895 9.16 -35.80 -17.30
C ASP A 895 7.93 -36.25 -16.47
N ALA A 896 7.04 -35.31 -16.16
CA ALA A 896 5.83 -35.57 -15.39
C ALA A 896 4.73 -36.29 -16.21
N ASP A 897 4.77 -36.22 -17.55
CA ASP A 897 3.75 -36.82 -18.41
C ASP A 897 4.10 -38.27 -18.77
N THR A 898 5.36 -38.55 -19.13
CA THR A 898 5.78 -39.88 -19.58
C THR A 898 6.48 -40.70 -18.51
N HIS A 899 7.07 -40.05 -17.49
CA HIS A 899 7.99 -40.65 -16.52
C HIS A 899 9.15 -41.45 -17.15
N ALA A 900 9.45 -41.21 -18.44
CA ALA A 900 10.20 -42.13 -19.29
C ALA A 900 11.65 -41.69 -19.59
N THR A 901 12.25 -40.83 -18.76
CA THR A 901 13.54 -40.19 -19.08
C THR A 901 14.68 -40.59 -18.14
N GLU A 902 15.91 -40.44 -18.66
CA GLU A 902 17.11 -40.41 -17.80
C GLU A 902 17.01 -39.21 -16.86
N VAL A 903 17.38 -39.38 -15.59
CA VAL A 903 17.28 -38.29 -14.61
C VAL A 903 18.36 -37.25 -14.90
N LEU A 904 17.96 -36.03 -15.27
CA LEU A 904 18.88 -34.93 -15.53
C LEU A 904 19.41 -34.35 -14.21
N ASN A 905 20.72 -34.44 -13.97
CA ASN A 905 21.42 -33.88 -12.80
C ASN A 905 20.67 -34.18 -11.47
N PRO A 906 20.56 -35.45 -11.04
CA PRO A 906 19.77 -35.88 -9.88
C PRO A 906 20.14 -35.16 -8.57
N GLU A 907 21.36 -34.67 -8.44
CA GLU A 907 21.83 -33.85 -7.32
C GLU A 907 21.13 -32.49 -7.20
N GLN A 908 20.44 -32.02 -8.25
CA GLN A 908 19.71 -30.74 -8.27
C GLN A 908 18.24 -30.87 -7.82
N ARG A 909 17.78 -32.07 -7.47
CA ARG A 909 16.44 -32.31 -6.89
C ARG A 909 16.24 -31.50 -5.61
N ILE A 910 15.06 -30.92 -5.47
CA ILE A 910 14.64 -30.24 -4.24
C ILE A 910 13.50 -30.99 -3.55
N THR A 911 13.16 -30.58 -2.34
CA THR A 911 12.00 -31.13 -1.62
C THR A 911 10.70 -30.49 -2.08
N VAL A 912 9.57 -31.19 -1.89
CA VAL A 912 8.23 -30.62 -2.13
C VAL A 912 8.02 -29.30 -1.39
N ALA A 913 8.51 -29.20 -0.15
CA ALA A 913 8.45 -27.96 0.64
C ALA A 913 9.16 -26.78 -0.05
N GLN A 914 10.37 -27.01 -0.55
CA GLN A 914 11.14 -25.99 -1.28
C GLN A 914 10.47 -25.61 -2.61
N ALA A 915 9.87 -26.58 -3.32
CA ALA A 915 9.17 -26.32 -4.57
C ALA A 915 7.89 -25.51 -4.35
N VAL A 916 7.12 -25.85 -3.31
CA VAL A 916 5.94 -25.06 -2.88
C VAL A 916 6.36 -23.66 -2.45
N GLU A 917 7.44 -23.52 -1.68
CA GLU A 917 7.96 -22.20 -1.28
C GLU A 917 8.34 -21.36 -2.50
N ALA A 918 9.01 -21.93 -3.52
CA ALA A 918 9.38 -21.23 -4.74
C ALA A 918 8.15 -20.73 -5.55
N PHE A 919 7.08 -21.53 -5.66
CA PHE A 919 5.81 -21.11 -6.28
C PHE A 919 4.92 -20.23 -5.41
N THR A 920 5.30 -19.96 -4.16
CA THR A 920 4.47 -19.15 -3.24
C THR A 920 5.29 -18.01 -2.69
N MET A 921 5.97 -18.20 -1.56
CA MET A 921 6.77 -17.18 -0.88
C MET A 921 7.93 -16.66 -1.74
N GLY A 922 8.65 -17.51 -2.48
CA GLY A 922 9.76 -17.10 -3.34
C GLY A 922 9.30 -16.18 -4.46
N SER A 923 8.18 -16.50 -5.08
CA SER A 923 7.54 -15.69 -6.12
C SER A 923 6.87 -14.41 -5.55
N ALA A 924 6.31 -14.49 -4.34
CA ALA A 924 5.82 -13.30 -3.64
C ALA A 924 6.98 -12.35 -3.26
N TYR A 925 8.12 -12.90 -2.85
CA TYR A 925 9.33 -12.15 -2.51
C TYR A 925 9.86 -11.40 -3.73
N VAL A 926 10.03 -12.05 -4.89
CA VAL A 926 10.49 -11.32 -6.09
C VAL A 926 9.47 -10.25 -6.51
N ASN A 927 8.18 -10.47 -6.30
CA ASN A 927 7.15 -9.51 -6.67
C ASN A 927 6.87 -8.41 -5.61
N HIS A 928 7.65 -8.33 -4.53
CA HIS A 928 7.40 -7.39 -3.41
C HIS A 928 6.01 -7.54 -2.77
N GLN A 929 5.53 -8.77 -2.70
CA GLN A 929 4.22 -9.15 -2.16
C GLN A 929 4.33 -10.10 -0.96
N ASP A 930 5.53 -10.40 -0.48
CA ASP A 930 5.82 -11.31 0.62
C ASP A 930 5.27 -10.83 1.97
N ASP A 931 5.04 -9.53 2.17
CA ASP A 931 4.39 -9.03 3.39
C ASP A 931 2.87 -9.25 3.38
N VAL A 932 2.26 -9.44 2.21
CA VAL A 932 0.80 -9.44 2.04
C VAL A 932 0.23 -10.75 1.49
N THR A 933 1.07 -11.61 0.90
CA THR A 933 0.72 -12.93 0.33
C THR A 933 1.90 -13.91 0.44
N GLY A 934 1.84 -15.06 -0.25
CA GLY A 934 2.94 -16.04 -0.33
C GLY A 934 3.02 -17.03 0.83
N SER A 935 2.31 -16.78 1.92
CA SER A 935 2.15 -17.70 3.07
C SER A 935 0.76 -17.55 3.69
N ILE A 936 0.37 -18.56 4.48
CA ILE A 936 -0.87 -18.54 5.26
C ILE A 936 -0.55 -18.02 6.66
N GLU A 937 -0.58 -16.71 6.82
CA GLU A 937 -0.24 -16.02 8.06
C GLU A 937 -1.28 -14.95 8.42
N VAL A 938 -1.47 -14.71 9.72
CA VAL A 938 -2.40 -13.69 10.19
C VAL A 938 -1.99 -12.31 9.66
N GLY A 939 -2.94 -11.60 9.05
CA GLY A 939 -2.75 -10.28 8.45
C GLY A 939 -2.60 -10.31 6.93
N LYS A 940 -2.19 -11.43 6.33
CA LYS A 940 -2.04 -11.58 4.87
C LYS A 940 -3.39 -11.78 4.18
N PHE A 941 -3.45 -11.49 2.89
CA PHE A 941 -4.63 -11.78 2.07
C PHE A 941 -4.87 -13.30 1.99
N ALA A 942 -6.14 -13.68 1.99
CA ALA A 942 -6.55 -15.08 1.83
C ALA A 942 -6.54 -15.49 0.34
N ASP A 943 -5.37 -15.37 -0.28
CA ASP A 943 -5.08 -15.89 -1.61
C ASP A 943 -4.59 -17.33 -1.42
N LEU A 944 -5.46 -18.31 -1.66
CA LEU A 944 -5.30 -19.69 -1.20
C LEU A 944 -5.72 -20.68 -2.28
N VAL A 945 -5.12 -21.86 -2.29
CA VAL A 945 -5.53 -22.99 -3.13
C VAL A 945 -5.78 -24.23 -2.28
N VAL A 946 -6.81 -25.00 -2.62
CA VAL A 946 -7.08 -26.33 -2.07
C VAL A 946 -6.85 -27.37 -3.15
N LEU A 947 -6.03 -28.36 -2.84
CA LEU A 947 -5.70 -29.48 -3.70
C LEU A 947 -6.49 -30.73 -3.29
N ASP A 948 -6.87 -31.58 -4.24
CA ASP A 948 -7.55 -32.84 -3.95
C ASP A 948 -6.66 -33.87 -3.25
N GLN A 949 -5.35 -33.81 -3.48
CA GLN A 949 -4.34 -34.67 -2.86
C GLN A 949 -3.37 -33.86 -1.98
N ASN A 950 -2.79 -34.53 -0.98
CA ASN A 950 -1.72 -33.97 -0.17
C ASN A 950 -0.36 -34.33 -0.78
N ILE A 951 0.20 -33.41 -1.57
CA ILE A 951 1.47 -33.60 -2.29
C ILE A 951 2.70 -33.86 -1.39
N PHE A 952 2.57 -33.68 -0.07
CA PHE A 952 3.61 -34.01 0.91
C PHE A 952 3.57 -35.47 1.39
N GLU A 953 2.50 -36.20 1.11
CA GLU A 953 2.25 -37.55 1.62
C GLU A 953 2.14 -38.61 0.50
N ILE A 954 2.04 -38.21 -0.77
CA ILE A 954 1.99 -39.11 -1.95
C ILE A 954 3.39 -39.35 -2.54
N ASP A 955 3.50 -40.31 -3.44
CA ASP A 955 4.73 -40.53 -4.22
C ASP A 955 4.98 -39.33 -5.15
N ALA A 956 6.25 -38.96 -5.35
CA ALA A 956 6.59 -37.72 -6.05
C ALA A 956 6.15 -37.73 -7.51
N GLU A 957 6.17 -38.90 -8.14
CA GLU A 957 5.72 -39.16 -9.53
C GLU A 957 4.19 -39.10 -9.71
N GLN A 958 3.43 -38.79 -8.66
CA GLN A 958 1.98 -38.62 -8.70
C GLN A 958 1.54 -37.18 -8.45
N ILE A 959 2.49 -36.26 -8.26
CA ILE A 959 2.19 -34.86 -7.92
C ILE A 959 1.45 -34.19 -9.07
N SER A 960 1.85 -34.44 -10.32
CA SER A 960 1.24 -33.93 -11.55
C SER A 960 -0.22 -34.35 -11.75
N GLU A 961 -0.66 -35.46 -11.13
CA GLU A 961 -2.06 -35.90 -11.15
C GLU A 961 -2.97 -35.11 -10.19
N THR A 962 -2.39 -34.27 -9.32
CA THR A 962 -3.11 -33.47 -8.32
C THR A 962 -3.85 -32.31 -8.97
N LYS A 963 -5.04 -31.97 -8.47
CA LYS A 963 -5.88 -30.91 -9.02
C LYS A 963 -6.21 -29.85 -7.98
N ALA A 964 -6.16 -28.58 -8.40
CA ALA A 964 -6.75 -27.49 -7.66
C ALA A 964 -8.28 -27.58 -7.71
N VAL A 965 -8.91 -27.91 -6.58
CA VAL A 965 -10.38 -28.04 -6.48
C VAL A 965 -11.06 -26.76 -6.03
N LEU A 966 -10.29 -25.81 -5.48
CA LEU A 966 -10.76 -24.50 -5.07
C LEU A 966 -9.59 -23.52 -5.09
N THR A 967 -9.80 -22.35 -5.69
CA THR A 967 -8.85 -21.22 -5.67
C THR A 967 -9.57 -20.00 -5.13
N LEU A 968 -8.95 -19.33 -4.16
CA LEU A 968 -9.48 -18.15 -3.48
C LEU A 968 -8.60 -16.94 -3.78
N PHE A 969 -9.22 -15.81 -4.10
CA PHE A 969 -8.59 -14.50 -4.17
C PHE A 969 -9.25 -13.57 -3.16
N GLY A 970 -8.48 -13.09 -2.18
CA GLY A 970 -8.99 -12.33 -1.04
C GLY A 970 -10.13 -13.06 -0.34
N GLY A 971 -10.02 -14.38 -0.16
CA GLY A 971 -11.01 -15.24 0.48
C GLY A 971 -12.25 -15.56 -0.36
N LYS A 972 -12.37 -15.02 -1.59
CA LYS A 972 -13.50 -15.27 -2.49
C LYS A 972 -13.14 -16.34 -3.51
N PRO A 973 -14.04 -17.31 -3.79
CA PRO A 973 -13.79 -18.31 -4.81
C PRO A 973 -13.71 -17.68 -6.20
N VAL A 974 -12.61 -17.95 -6.90
CA VAL A 974 -12.37 -17.59 -8.31
C VAL A 974 -12.28 -18.83 -9.20
N HIS A 975 -12.08 -20.01 -8.60
CA HIS A 975 -12.26 -21.31 -9.25
C HIS A 975 -12.81 -22.33 -8.25
N GLY A 976 -13.65 -23.25 -8.74
CA GLY A 976 -14.30 -24.26 -7.91
C GLY A 976 -15.36 -23.69 -6.96
N SER A 977 -15.97 -24.56 -6.16
CA SER A 977 -16.96 -24.18 -5.16
C SER A 977 -16.59 -24.72 -3.79
N PRO A 978 -16.53 -23.87 -2.74
CA PRO A 978 -16.36 -24.32 -1.36
C PRO A 978 -17.42 -25.33 -0.89
N ALA A 979 -18.58 -25.40 -1.56
CA ALA A 979 -19.63 -26.37 -1.27
C ALA A 979 -19.35 -27.78 -1.81
N GLU A 980 -18.40 -27.93 -2.74
CA GLU A 980 -18.08 -29.19 -3.44
C GLU A 980 -16.89 -29.93 -2.80
N LEU A 981 -16.23 -29.33 -1.81
CA LEU A 981 -15.24 -29.97 -0.94
C LEU A 981 -15.90 -31.11 -0.13
#